data_AF-A0A371JG84-F1
#
_entry.id   AF-A0A371JG84-F1
#
_cell.length_a   1.000
_cell.length_b   1.000
_cell.length_c   1.000
_cell.angle_alpha   90.00
_cell.angle_beta   90.00
_cell.angle_gamma   90.00
#
_symmetry.space_group_name_H-M   'P 1'
#
loop_
_entity.id
_entity.type
_entity.pdbx_description
1 polymer ?
#
loop_
_entity_poly.entity_id
_entity_poly.type
_entity_poly.pdbx_seq_one_letter_code
_entity_poly.pdbx_strand_id
1 'polypeptide(L)'
;MDKKLRNFLYKKIKLAGMEYRILDLIFLAGIILSGFMMRISLKSVVTVDYSYFLERWVGELKINGFGALKEDFYNYNPPYMVILYFISVLKVNPLTGIKVVSCFFDIIIAVTVAAIVKNITKSKQHTMIAFGAAWMLPTVVANGAMWGQCDSIYTSFIMLAIYYILKEKPGKSMIFYGIAFGFKMQSLFILPAFLILWSKRKVKLIHFLNIPLMYFISLLPAVFAGKSFHDTIGLYVGQTKDGSELSYNWPGLYEIFGVDSFYEHYGIAAMCFVVGILMCVMFYLAYKNYEVTKRRMIDTFFYIAMVALYFLPHMHERYGYVGGIIAIIVGVINTKKLYIPVLHVIASYGAYQAWLSDHRIVPFWVYSFMLFYIIIDYGIYIFKDINKEKLAYQSNESKTFDQCLIDLLHKEYRFGKMQVTFLHLLLILGVSVVGLVMRFCFIDYQESGFNEYWSPIIAAMKDANSLNDFIKSLNDYIPIYIIAFYLLSYLPVKLLYSVKAILIIFDFIMAIMSGAIIYDITKNNTKTIGIYSIMLFIPTVVINSAMCSRFEVVCAVAILCTIYFINKGKPAKGMFFYGIAFMMNLQSLFVFPALMVLALLKKINLRHFLFIPLMYFIGILPAIISGIPFSKLVLTEILKITKLPTLSLSYPNIYQILGTNDFVEVYSVSGIWLTLGIMMGIMFYVSGSRINVTKEFVVQLFLIFLLISVCFLPFMKESYAYIVDIIAVLFAFTKKEKFYIPILQIFISFSAYSLVLAEYINVPIIVHSFLTIYLVFDIGKDVCRYVKKNQISKLVTSQ
;
A
#
# COMPACT_ATOMS: atom_id res chain seq x y z
N MET A 1 30.79 53.45 16.29
CA MET A 1 30.45 52.22 17.04
C MET A 1 29.89 51.13 16.12
N ASP A 2 28.82 51.40 15.35
CA ASP A 2 28.17 50.44 14.43
C ASP A 2 29.16 49.73 13.47
N LYS A 3 30.03 50.49 12.78
CA LYS A 3 31.05 49.92 11.88
C LYS A 3 31.99 48.92 12.57
N LYS A 4 32.41 49.19 13.82
CA LYS A 4 33.26 48.27 14.60
C LYS A 4 32.49 47.00 14.97
N LEU A 5 31.22 47.13 15.37
CA LEU A 5 30.36 46.01 15.71
C LEU A 5 30.10 45.11 14.48
N ARG A 6 29.75 45.70 13.33
CA ARG A 6 29.60 44.94 12.07
C ARG A 6 30.90 44.22 11.71
N ASN A 7 32.04 44.91 11.77
CA ASN A 7 33.34 44.28 11.49
C ASN A 7 33.62 43.10 12.43
N PHE A 8 33.25 43.19 13.71
CA PHE A 8 33.34 42.08 14.65
C PHE A 8 32.39 40.93 14.27
N LEU A 9 31.10 41.21 14.03
CA LEU A 9 30.10 40.20 13.68
C LEU A 9 30.45 39.41 12.40
N TYR A 10 31.07 40.07 11.43
CA TYR A 10 31.50 39.46 10.16
C TYR A 10 32.92 38.89 10.19
N LYS A 11 33.64 38.99 11.32
CA LYS A 11 34.95 38.34 11.51
C LYS A 11 34.80 36.84 11.34
N LYS A 12 35.69 36.25 10.54
CA LYS A 12 35.68 34.82 10.23
C LYS A 12 36.57 34.02 11.18
N ILE A 13 36.11 32.83 11.54
CA ILE A 13 36.77 31.84 12.38
C ILE A 13 36.65 30.48 11.68
N LYS A 14 37.73 29.70 11.64
CA LYS A 14 37.69 28.33 11.12
C LYS A 14 37.31 27.35 12.23
N LEU A 15 36.22 26.61 12.04
CA LEU A 15 35.75 25.57 12.96
C LEU A 15 35.33 24.34 12.17
N ALA A 16 35.76 23.15 12.60
CA ALA A 16 35.43 21.88 11.96
C ALA A 16 35.67 21.86 10.43
N GLY A 17 36.68 22.55 9.93
CA GLY A 17 36.99 22.64 8.49
C GLY A 17 36.05 23.53 7.66
N MET A 18 35.24 24.40 8.28
CA MET A 18 34.46 25.43 7.58
C MET A 18 34.70 26.82 8.19
N GLU A 19 34.51 27.88 7.39
CA GLU A 19 34.61 29.27 7.85
C GLU A 19 33.26 29.79 8.38
N TYR A 20 33.20 30.06 9.68
CA TYR A 20 32.05 30.65 10.37
C TYR A 20 32.31 32.13 10.65
N ARG A 21 31.27 32.96 10.57
CA ARG A 21 31.29 34.33 11.10
C ARG A 21 30.98 34.28 12.59
N ILE A 22 31.41 35.27 13.36
CA ILE A 22 30.98 35.41 14.76
C ILE A 22 29.45 35.44 14.85
N LEU A 23 28.78 36.11 13.91
CA LEU A 23 27.32 36.11 13.80
C LEU A 23 26.73 34.68 13.67
N ASP A 24 27.37 33.81 12.89
CA ASP A 24 26.90 32.42 12.70
C ASP A 24 26.98 31.65 14.04
N LEU A 25 28.02 31.89 14.85
CA LEU A 25 28.20 31.27 16.16
C LEU A 25 27.21 31.80 17.20
N ILE A 26 26.91 33.10 17.18
CA ILE A 26 25.89 33.71 18.05
C ILE A 26 24.52 33.08 17.76
N PHE A 27 24.14 32.94 16.48
CA PHE A 27 22.89 32.27 16.13
C PHE A 27 22.87 30.81 16.55
N LEU A 28 23.98 30.08 16.38
CA LEU A 28 24.07 28.70 16.83
C LEU A 28 23.93 28.59 18.36
N ALA A 29 24.58 29.47 19.12
CA ALA A 29 24.44 29.52 20.57
C ALA A 29 23.00 29.85 21.00
N GLY A 30 22.34 30.78 20.31
CA GLY A 30 20.92 31.07 20.50
C GLY A 30 20.03 29.86 20.26
N ILE A 31 20.22 29.13 19.15
CA ILE A 31 19.49 27.89 18.83
C ILE A 31 19.68 26.83 19.92
N ILE A 32 20.93 26.62 20.36
CA ILE A 32 21.24 25.66 21.43
C ILE A 32 20.51 26.04 22.70
N LEU A 33 20.62 27.30 23.13
CA LEU A 33 19.96 27.82 24.34
C LEU A 33 18.44 27.68 24.25
N SER A 34 17.83 28.07 23.14
CA SER A 34 16.39 27.94 22.94
C SER A 34 15.92 26.49 23.07
N GLY A 35 16.58 25.54 22.42
CA GLY A 35 16.18 24.13 22.55
C GLY A 35 16.45 23.53 23.94
N PHE A 36 17.39 24.07 24.73
CA PHE A 36 17.50 23.73 26.16
C PHE A 36 16.33 24.32 26.96
N MET A 37 15.98 25.58 26.74
CA MET A 37 14.85 26.22 27.43
C MET A 37 13.54 25.49 27.15
N MET A 38 13.30 25.06 25.90
CA MET A 38 12.14 24.24 25.54
C MET A 38 12.06 22.93 26.34
N ARG A 39 13.19 22.27 26.59
CA ARG A 39 13.23 21.01 27.35
C ARG A 39 13.05 21.27 28.84
N ILE A 40 13.67 22.32 29.36
CA ILE A 40 13.53 22.73 30.77
C ILE A 40 12.08 23.11 31.09
N SER A 41 11.37 23.79 30.18
CA SER A 41 9.96 24.14 30.38
C SER A 41 9.02 22.94 30.44
N LEU A 42 9.43 21.78 29.92
CA LEU A 42 8.61 20.56 29.86
C LEU A 42 9.04 19.48 30.87
N LYS A 43 10.12 19.72 31.63
CA LYS A 43 10.74 18.73 32.51
C LYS A 43 9.77 18.17 33.56
N SER A 44 8.85 18.99 34.07
CA SER A 44 7.92 18.63 35.14
C SER A 44 6.67 17.89 34.68
N VAL A 45 6.45 17.73 33.36
CA VAL A 45 5.30 17.00 32.84
C VAL A 45 5.41 15.52 33.20
N VAL A 46 4.36 14.97 33.81
CA VAL A 46 4.23 13.54 34.14
C VAL A 46 3.20 12.95 33.18
N THR A 47 3.57 11.88 32.48
CA THR A 47 2.72 11.19 31.51
C THR A 47 2.22 9.86 32.05
N VAL A 48 1.14 9.34 31.47
CA VAL A 48 0.59 8.02 31.82
C VAL A 48 1.64 6.92 31.66
N ASP A 49 2.42 6.95 30.58
CA ASP A 49 3.50 5.96 30.35
C ASP A 49 4.55 5.97 31.46
N TYR A 50 4.90 7.16 31.97
CA TYR A 50 5.83 7.26 33.09
C TYR A 50 5.23 6.63 34.34
N SER A 51 4.03 7.07 34.74
CA SER A 51 3.40 6.63 35.98
C SER A 51 3.04 5.13 35.97
N TYR A 52 2.62 4.61 34.81
CA TYR A 52 2.15 3.23 34.69
C TYR A 52 3.30 2.23 34.49
N PHE A 53 4.32 2.60 33.71
CA PHE A 53 5.44 1.71 33.37
C PHE A 53 6.76 2.15 34.01
N LEU A 54 7.29 3.31 33.59
CA LEU A 54 8.69 3.66 33.85
C LEU A 54 9.01 3.86 35.34
N GLU A 55 8.11 4.47 36.10
CA GLU A 55 8.27 4.68 37.53
C GLU A 55 8.34 3.35 38.28
N ARG A 56 7.42 2.43 37.96
CA ARG A 56 7.41 1.08 38.52
C ARG A 56 8.69 0.33 38.18
N TRP A 57 9.14 0.38 36.93
CA TRP A 57 10.35 -0.30 36.49
C TRP A 57 11.60 0.21 37.22
N VAL A 58 11.74 1.52 37.37
CA VAL A 58 12.84 2.10 38.18
C VAL A 58 12.71 1.71 39.64
N GLY A 59 11.49 1.64 40.19
CA GLY A 59 11.21 1.16 41.54
C GLY A 59 11.70 -0.27 41.78
N GLU A 60 11.35 -1.20 40.90
CA GLU A 60 11.82 -2.60 40.96
C GLU A 60 13.35 -2.69 40.93
N LEU A 61 13.98 -1.95 40.02
CA LEU A 61 15.45 -1.89 39.92
C LEU A 61 16.11 -1.24 41.14
N LYS A 62 15.41 -0.35 41.83
CA LYS A 62 15.90 0.30 43.06
C LYS A 62 15.85 -0.65 44.26
N ILE A 63 14.81 -1.49 44.35
CA ILE A 63 14.62 -2.45 45.44
C ILE A 63 15.51 -3.68 45.23
N ASN A 64 15.47 -4.26 44.04
CA ASN A 64 16.03 -5.57 43.73
C ASN A 64 17.39 -5.49 42.98
N GLY A 65 17.86 -4.28 42.67
CA GLY A 65 19.12 -4.06 41.98
C GLY A 65 19.14 -4.63 40.55
N PHE A 66 20.34 -4.90 40.04
CA PHE A 66 20.53 -5.44 38.68
C PHE A 66 19.93 -6.84 38.51
N GLY A 67 19.85 -7.63 39.58
CA GLY A 67 19.26 -8.96 39.59
C GLY A 67 17.77 -8.98 39.25
N ALA A 68 17.07 -7.84 39.35
CA ALA A 68 15.66 -7.71 38.98
C ALA A 68 15.40 -8.05 37.50
N LEU A 69 16.41 -7.89 36.61
CA LEU A 69 16.25 -8.12 35.16
C LEU A 69 15.88 -9.56 34.78
N LYS A 70 15.97 -10.52 35.70
CA LYS A 70 15.46 -11.88 35.45
C LYS A 70 13.93 -11.97 35.42
N GLU A 71 13.26 -11.06 36.12
CA GLU A 71 11.80 -11.04 36.29
C GLU A 71 11.07 -10.44 35.08
N ASP A 72 9.73 -10.52 35.06
CA ASP A 72 8.86 -10.12 33.93
C ASP A 72 8.17 -8.75 34.11
N PHE A 73 8.71 -7.87 34.96
CA PHE A 73 8.06 -6.57 35.23
C PHE A 73 8.15 -5.57 34.07
N TYR A 74 8.95 -5.85 33.03
CA TYR A 74 9.25 -4.95 31.91
C TYR A 74 9.01 -5.62 30.55
N ASN A 75 8.68 -4.81 29.53
CA ASN A 75 8.44 -5.30 28.17
C ASN A 75 9.39 -4.71 27.11
N TYR A 76 10.40 -3.94 27.52
CA TYR A 76 11.44 -3.44 26.61
C TYR A 76 12.63 -4.39 26.56
N ASN A 77 13.44 -4.29 25.51
CA ASN A 77 14.65 -5.10 25.45
C ASN A 77 15.67 -4.64 26.52
N PRO A 78 16.55 -5.53 27.03
CA PRO A 78 17.42 -5.26 28.18
C PRO A 78 18.30 -3.99 28.11
N PRO A 79 18.79 -3.49 26.95
CA PRO A 79 19.64 -2.29 26.93
C PRO A 79 18.98 -1.06 27.54
N TYR A 80 17.66 -0.89 27.37
CA TYR A 80 16.95 0.21 28.00
C TYR A 80 16.81 -0.01 29.51
N MET A 81 16.60 -1.25 29.95
CA MET A 81 16.55 -1.58 31.38
C MET A 81 17.90 -1.32 32.07
N VAL A 82 19.02 -1.54 31.38
CA VAL A 82 20.35 -1.17 31.91
C VAL A 82 20.47 0.33 32.13
N ILE A 83 19.92 1.16 31.24
CA ILE A 83 19.87 2.61 31.43
C ILE A 83 19.02 2.97 32.66
N LEU A 84 17.83 2.37 32.80
CA LEU A 84 16.97 2.59 33.95
C LEU A 84 17.61 2.13 35.26
N TYR A 85 18.40 1.06 35.24
CA TYR A 85 19.17 0.60 36.39
C TYR A 85 20.20 1.65 36.83
N PHE A 86 20.96 2.23 35.90
CA PHE A 86 21.88 3.31 36.27
C PHE A 86 21.12 4.50 36.86
N ILE A 87 19.95 4.85 36.32
CA ILE A 87 19.10 5.91 36.88
C ILE A 87 18.60 5.54 38.29
N SER A 88 18.26 4.28 38.56
CA SER A 88 17.76 3.84 39.87
C SER A 88 18.83 3.93 40.97
N VAL A 89 20.12 3.77 40.60
CA VAL A 89 21.27 3.87 41.50
C VAL A 89 21.74 5.32 41.67
N LEU A 90 21.57 6.16 40.66
CA LEU A 90 21.81 7.59 40.78
C LEU A 90 20.80 8.19 41.78
N LYS A 91 21.28 8.95 42.78
CA LYS A 91 20.43 9.65 43.77
C LYS A 91 19.74 10.88 43.16
N VAL A 92 19.08 10.70 42.02
CA VAL A 92 18.36 11.73 41.26
C VAL A 92 16.88 11.36 41.15
N ASN A 93 16.03 12.35 40.87
CA ASN A 93 14.63 12.08 40.55
C ASN A 93 14.52 11.22 39.27
N PRO A 94 13.83 10.05 39.30
CA PRO A 94 13.76 9.14 38.16
C PRO A 94 13.23 9.76 36.86
N LEU A 95 12.13 10.50 36.94
CA LEU A 95 11.57 11.23 35.79
C LEU A 95 12.61 12.14 35.14
N THR A 96 13.33 12.91 35.96
CA THR A 96 14.38 13.81 35.49
C THR A 96 15.53 13.03 34.85
N GLY A 97 15.98 11.94 35.48
CA GLY A 97 17.03 11.08 34.94
C GLY A 97 16.69 10.51 33.56
N ILE A 98 15.48 9.97 33.41
CA ILE A 98 14.97 9.43 32.14
C ILE A 98 14.96 10.51 31.06
N LYS A 99 14.36 11.67 31.34
CA LYS A 99 14.26 12.78 30.39
C LYS A 99 15.63 13.32 29.98
N VAL A 100 16.59 13.39 30.91
CA VAL A 100 17.97 13.81 30.61
C VAL A 100 18.64 12.85 29.64
N VAL A 101 18.47 11.54 29.82
CA VAL A 101 18.99 10.54 28.86
C VAL A 101 18.35 10.74 27.49
N SER A 102 17.02 10.86 27.40
CA SER A 102 16.35 11.10 26.11
C SER A 102 16.84 12.38 25.44
N CYS A 103 17.01 13.48 26.19
CA CYS A 103 17.52 14.75 25.69
C CYS A 103 18.99 14.69 25.25
N PHE A 104 19.82 13.87 25.89
CA PHE A 104 21.19 13.63 25.46
C PHE A 104 21.23 12.98 24.07
N PHE A 105 20.36 11.98 23.84
CA PHE A 105 20.25 11.35 22.52
C PHE A 105 19.63 12.27 21.46
N ASP A 106 18.77 13.22 21.84
CA ASP A 106 18.33 14.29 20.91
C ASP A 106 19.50 15.12 20.39
N ILE A 107 20.48 15.44 21.25
CA ILE A 107 21.70 16.17 20.84
C ILE A 107 22.50 15.32 19.85
N ILE A 108 22.67 14.02 20.13
CA ILE A 108 23.37 13.10 19.22
C ILE A 108 22.68 13.08 17.86
N ILE A 109 21.35 13.02 17.81
CA ILE A 109 20.59 13.09 16.57
C ILE A 109 20.87 14.41 15.85
N ALA A 110 20.72 15.56 16.52
CA ALA A 110 20.92 16.87 15.90
C ALA A 110 22.34 17.05 15.32
N VAL A 111 23.36 16.63 16.07
CA VAL A 111 24.76 16.64 15.61
C VAL A 111 24.96 15.70 14.41
N THR A 112 24.40 14.49 14.46
CA THR A 112 24.56 13.50 13.39
C THR A 112 23.83 13.93 12.11
N VAL A 113 22.62 14.48 12.22
CA VAL A 113 21.86 15.09 11.13
C VAL A 113 22.66 16.21 10.48
N ALA A 114 23.23 17.11 11.27
CA ALA A 114 24.10 18.18 10.77
C ALA A 114 25.34 17.62 10.04
N ALA A 115 25.96 16.57 10.59
CA ALA A 115 27.11 15.91 9.97
C ALA A 115 26.77 15.21 8.64
N ILE A 116 25.59 14.59 8.53
CA ILE A 116 25.06 14.01 7.28
C ILE A 116 24.88 15.12 6.24
N VAL A 117 24.15 16.18 6.59
CA VAL A 117 23.86 17.30 5.68
C VAL A 117 25.15 17.99 5.24
N LYS A 118 26.11 18.18 6.14
CA LYS A 118 27.45 18.69 5.82
C LYS A 118 28.19 17.78 4.84
N ASN A 119 28.13 16.45 5.03
CA ASN A 119 28.81 15.49 4.16
C ASN A 119 28.28 15.58 2.71
N ILE A 120 26.98 15.85 2.54
CA ILE A 120 26.30 15.90 1.24
C ILE A 120 26.40 17.29 0.59
N THR A 121 26.02 18.35 1.30
CA THR A 121 25.88 19.71 0.73
C THR A 121 27.16 20.53 0.79
N LYS A 122 28.09 20.19 1.69
CA LYS A 122 29.28 21.00 2.03
C LYS A 122 28.96 22.43 2.48
N SER A 123 27.70 22.73 2.78
CA SER A 123 27.24 24.07 3.10
C SER A 123 27.08 24.27 4.59
N LYS A 124 27.74 25.29 5.14
CA LYS A 124 27.62 25.66 6.56
C LYS A 124 26.20 26.07 6.94
N GLN A 125 25.49 26.78 6.06
CA GLN A 125 24.12 27.23 6.32
C GLN A 125 23.17 26.04 6.44
N HIS A 126 23.22 25.12 5.47
CA HIS A 126 22.44 23.89 5.51
C HIS A 126 22.77 23.04 6.75
N THR A 127 24.04 22.99 7.15
CA THR A 127 24.49 22.29 8.36
C THR A 127 23.86 22.88 9.63
N MET A 128 23.88 24.22 9.77
CA MET A 128 23.29 24.92 10.92
C MET A 128 21.76 24.78 10.94
N ILE A 129 21.11 24.90 9.79
CA ILE A 129 19.65 24.72 9.65
C ILE A 129 19.27 23.29 10.03
N ALA A 130 19.99 22.29 9.54
CA ALA A 130 19.72 20.88 9.86
C ALA A 130 19.90 20.59 11.36
N PHE A 131 20.94 21.13 11.99
CA PHE A 131 21.13 21.04 13.43
C PHE A 131 19.95 21.65 14.20
N GLY A 132 19.62 22.92 13.92
CA GLY A 132 18.56 23.62 14.63
C GLY A 132 17.18 22.99 14.42
N ALA A 133 16.87 22.59 13.19
CA ALA A 133 15.62 21.92 12.87
C ALA A 133 15.46 20.60 13.61
N ALA A 134 16.51 19.76 13.69
CA ALA A 134 16.46 18.51 14.45
C ALA A 134 16.41 18.75 15.97
N TRP A 135 17.20 19.70 16.48
CA TRP A 135 17.29 20.03 17.91
C TRP A 135 15.98 20.56 18.49
N MET A 136 15.25 21.36 17.70
CA MET A 136 14.03 22.06 18.12
C MET A 136 12.77 21.47 17.49
N LEU A 137 12.84 20.30 16.83
CA LEU A 137 11.66 19.68 16.22
C LEU A 137 10.61 19.40 17.32
N PRO A 138 9.34 19.81 17.17
CA PRO A 138 8.31 19.62 18.19
C PRO A 138 8.16 18.17 18.65
N THR A 139 8.21 17.21 17.72
CA THR A 139 8.15 15.77 18.06
C THR A 139 9.38 15.28 18.81
N VAL A 140 10.58 15.80 18.53
CA VAL A 140 11.81 15.46 19.27
C VAL A 140 11.71 15.96 20.71
N VAL A 141 11.37 17.25 20.87
CA VAL A 141 11.23 17.88 22.18
C VAL A 141 10.11 17.22 23.00
N ALA A 142 8.97 16.93 22.37
CA ALA A 142 7.85 16.28 23.04
C ALA A 142 8.17 14.84 23.43
N ASN A 143 8.78 14.04 22.56
CA ASN A 143 9.14 12.65 22.86
C ASN A 143 10.09 12.56 24.07
N GLY A 144 11.18 13.33 24.04
CA GLY A 144 12.20 13.29 25.09
C GLY A 144 11.80 14.04 26.36
N ALA A 145 11.57 15.35 26.26
CA ALA A 145 11.46 16.21 27.44
C ALA A 145 10.06 16.32 28.03
N MET A 146 9.01 16.20 27.21
CA MET A 146 7.63 16.17 27.72
C MET A 146 7.25 14.77 28.17
N TRP A 147 7.40 13.79 27.27
CA TRP A 147 6.82 12.46 27.42
C TRP A 147 7.74 11.49 28.19
N GLY A 148 9.06 11.63 28.07
CA GLY A 148 10.01 10.69 28.68
C GLY A 148 10.16 9.38 27.91
N GLN A 149 9.81 9.37 26.62
CA GLN A 149 9.97 8.24 25.72
C GLN A 149 11.44 8.08 25.28
N CYS A 150 11.80 6.87 24.84
CA CYS A 150 13.17 6.51 24.49
C CYS A 150 13.44 6.45 22.97
N ASP A 151 12.55 7.03 22.14
CA ASP A 151 12.66 6.90 20.67
C ASP A 151 13.91 7.58 20.11
N SER A 152 14.42 8.59 20.80
CA SER A 152 15.67 9.26 20.45
C SER A 152 16.89 8.32 20.52
N ILE A 153 16.88 7.30 21.37
CA ILE A 153 18.02 6.39 21.57
C ILE A 153 18.26 5.55 20.30
N TYR A 154 17.30 4.74 19.90
CA TYR A 154 17.47 3.88 18.72
C TYR A 154 17.57 4.71 17.43
N THR A 155 16.86 5.85 17.35
CA THR A 155 16.96 6.76 16.20
C THR A 155 18.35 7.36 16.06
N SER A 156 19.02 7.70 17.17
CA SER A 156 20.41 8.18 17.13
C SER A 156 21.35 7.16 16.48
N PHE A 157 21.17 5.88 16.80
CA PHE A 157 21.96 4.79 16.23
C PHE A 157 21.61 4.52 14.76
N ILE A 158 20.34 4.68 14.36
CA ILE A 158 19.96 4.67 12.93
C ILE A 158 20.65 5.85 12.19
N MET A 159 20.64 7.06 12.75
CA MET A 159 21.30 8.21 12.15
C MET A 159 22.82 8.01 12.06
N LEU A 160 23.44 7.41 13.07
CA LEU A 160 24.86 7.03 13.01
C LEU A 160 25.13 5.97 11.94
N ALA A 161 24.25 4.96 11.80
CA ALA A 161 24.35 3.98 10.74
C ALA A 161 24.30 4.66 9.36
N ILE A 162 23.31 5.52 9.12
CA ILE A 162 23.19 6.32 7.88
C ILE A 162 24.44 7.19 7.68
N TYR A 163 24.95 7.84 8.72
CA TYR A 163 26.16 8.65 8.62
C TYR A 163 27.38 7.81 8.19
N TYR A 164 27.58 6.63 8.77
CA TYR A 164 28.72 5.77 8.46
C TYR A 164 28.62 5.10 7.09
N ILE A 165 27.43 4.73 6.61
CA ILE A 165 27.27 4.22 5.24
C ILE A 165 27.57 5.31 4.20
N LEU A 166 27.18 6.56 4.46
CA LEU A 166 27.53 7.72 3.63
C LEU A 166 29.02 8.11 3.70
N LYS A 167 29.75 7.53 4.65
CA LYS A 167 31.22 7.62 4.78
C LYS A 167 31.93 6.39 4.23
N GLU A 168 31.20 5.50 3.54
CA GLU A 168 31.74 4.27 2.94
C GLU A 168 32.35 3.33 3.98
N LYS A 169 31.78 3.32 5.20
CA LYS A 169 32.15 2.41 6.30
C LYS A 169 30.99 1.46 6.64
N PRO A 170 30.62 0.54 5.72
CA PRO A 170 29.41 -0.28 5.87
C PRO A 170 29.45 -1.21 7.09
N GLY A 171 30.61 -1.76 7.47
CA GLY A 171 30.72 -2.56 8.70
C GLY A 171 30.32 -1.78 9.95
N LYS A 172 30.85 -0.55 10.13
CA LYS A 172 30.47 0.33 11.24
C LYS A 172 28.99 0.73 11.18
N SER A 173 28.49 0.99 9.98
CA SER A 173 27.06 1.27 9.78
C SER A 173 26.19 0.14 10.32
N MET A 174 26.51 -1.12 9.98
CA MET A 174 25.70 -2.26 10.39
C MET A 174 25.84 -2.60 11.89
N ILE A 175 26.97 -2.25 12.53
CA ILE A 175 27.09 -2.31 13.99
C ILE A 175 26.11 -1.34 14.65
N PHE A 176 26.11 -0.06 14.24
CA PHE A 176 25.17 0.92 14.80
C PHE A 176 23.71 0.56 14.51
N TYR A 177 23.41 0.05 13.33
CA TYR A 177 22.08 -0.45 13.00
C TYR A 177 21.68 -1.65 13.87
N GLY A 178 22.60 -2.59 14.11
CA GLY A 178 22.39 -3.71 15.03
C GLY A 178 22.15 -3.28 16.48
N ILE A 179 22.85 -2.24 16.95
CA ILE A 179 22.58 -1.63 18.26
C ILE A 179 21.18 -1.02 18.28
N ALA A 180 20.78 -0.28 17.23
CA ALA A 180 19.42 0.27 17.13
C ALA A 180 18.36 -0.85 17.21
N PHE A 181 18.58 -1.95 16.51
CA PHE A 181 17.74 -3.14 16.58
C PHE A 181 17.71 -3.77 17.98
N GLY A 182 18.83 -3.78 18.71
CA GLY A 182 18.87 -4.22 20.10
C GLY A 182 18.05 -3.33 21.05
N PHE A 183 17.82 -2.06 20.74
CA PHE A 183 16.93 -1.20 21.53
C PHE A 183 15.46 -1.34 21.12
N LYS A 184 15.17 -1.34 19.82
CA LYS A 184 13.81 -1.35 19.28
C LYS A 184 13.68 -2.13 17.97
N MET A 185 12.68 -3.02 17.92
CA MET A 185 12.33 -3.79 16.73
C MET A 185 11.90 -2.88 15.55
N GLN A 186 11.36 -1.69 15.82
CA GLN A 186 10.92 -0.71 14.82
C GLN A 186 12.06 -0.25 13.90
N SER A 187 13.32 -0.46 14.27
CA SER A 187 14.45 -0.27 13.36
C SER A 187 14.34 -1.12 12.08
N LEU A 188 13.63 -2.26 12.12
CA LEU A 188 13.37 -3.14 10.96
C LEU A 188 12.69 -2.40 9.79
N PHE A 189 11.97 -1.31 10.05
CA PHE A 189 11.38 -0.48 8.99
C PHE A 189 12.42 0.06 8.00
N ILE A 190 13.69 0.15 8.42
CA ILE A 190 14.81 0.64 7.61
C ILE A 190 15.60 -0.50 6.93
N LEU A 191 15.45 -1.75 7.37
CA LEU A 191 16.19 -2.90 6.82
C LEU A 191 16.07 -3.04 5.28
N PRO A 192 14.90 -2.84 4.65
CA PRO A 192 14.78 -2.94 3.20
C PRO A 192 15.69 -1.97 2.44
N ALA A 193 15.98 -0.79 3.01
CA ALA A 193 16.92 0.16 2.41
C ALA A 193 18.35 -0.39 2.40
N PHE A 194 18.80 -1.05 3.47
CA PHE A 194 20.11 -1.71 3.50
C PHE A 194 20.21 -2.88 2.51
N LEU A 195 19.13 -3.65 2.32
CA LEU A 195 19.08 -4.72 1.31
C LEU A 195 19.19 -4.16 -0.12
N ILE A 196 18.53 -3.02 -0.40
CA ILE A 196 18.72 -2.30 -1.67
C ILE A 196 20.18 -1.88 -1.83
N LEU A 197 20.79 -1.29 -0.80
CA LEU A 197 22.20 -0.86 -0.84
C LEU A 197 23.18 -2.03 -1.00
N TRP A 198 22.87 -3.21 -0.46
CA TRP A 198 23.61 -4.44 -0.73
C TRP A 198 23.56 -4.84 -2.20
N SER A 199 22.36 -4.85 -2.81
CA SER A 199 22.21 -5.10 -4.26
C SER A 199 22.97 -4.09 -5.13
N LYS A 200 23.28 -2.91 -4.57
CA LYS A 200 24.06 -1.84 -5.19
C LYS A 200 25.54 -1.81 -4.78
N ARG A 201 26.04 -2.89 -4.16
CA ARG A 201 27.45 -3.06 -3.74
C ARG A 201 27.92 -2.00 -2.73
N LYS A 202 27.00 -1.35 -2.00
CA LYS A 202 27.33 -0.36 -0.95
C LYS A 202 27.47 -1.01 0.42
N VAL A 203 26.89 -2.19 0.61
CA VAL A 203 27.02 -3.04 1.81
C VAL A 203 27.38 -4.45 1.34
N LYS A 204 28.18 -5.18 2.10
CA LYS A 204 28.49 -6.60 1.88
C LYS A 204 27.64 -7.47 2.78
N LEU A 205 27.30 -8.68 2.33
CA LEU A 205 26.42 -9.60 3.07
C LEU A 205 26.98 -9.92 4.48
N ILE A 206 28.29 -10.09 4.61
CA ILE A 206 28.96 -10.33 5.89
C ILE A 206 28.66 -9.25 6.93
N HIS A 207 28.42 -8.00 6.51
CA HIS A 207 28.11 -6.92 7.44
C HIS A 207 26.74 -7.06 8.10
N PHE A 208 25.79 -7.80 7.49
CA PHE A 208 24.48 -8.07 8.10
C PHE A 208 24.59 -8.95 9.34
N LEU A 209 25.65 -9.75 9.50
CA LEU A 209 25.90 -10.52 10.72
C LEU A 209 26.08 -9.63 11.97
N ASN A 210 26.38 -8.34 11.80
CA ASN A 210 26.42 -7.41 12.91
C ASN A 210 25.05 -7.17 13.56
N ILE A 211 23.94 -7.38 12.83
CA ILE A 211 22.59 -7.23 13.39
C ILE A 211 22.32 -8.29 14.47
N PRO A 212 22.34 -9.61 14.17
CA PRO A 212 22.14 -10.63 15.19
C PRO A 212 23.23 -10.60 16.26
N LEU A 213 24.49 -10.28 15.90
CA LEU A 213 25.57 -10.15 16.88
C LEU A 213 25.26 -9.07 17.92
N MET A 214 24.93 -7.85 17.49
CA MET A 214 24.61 -6.76 18.42
C MET A 214 23.30 -7.02 19.17
N TYR A 215 22.32 -7.66 18.53
CA TYR A 215 21.10 -8.10 19.21
C TYR A 215 21.42 -9.07 20.36
N PHE A 216 22.21 -10.13 20.12
CA PHE A 216 22.55 -11.08 21.18
C PHE A 216 23.38 -10.44 22.30
N ILE A 217 24.34 -9.56 21.96
CA ILE A 217 25.06 -8.77 22.97
C ILE A 217 24.08 -7.94 23.82
N SER A 218 23.05 -7.37 23.18
CA SER A 218 22.04 -6.57 23.84
C SER A 218 21.18 -7.36 24.84
N LEU A 219 21.06 -8.68 24.69
CA LEU A 219 20.30 -9.56 25.58
C LEU A 219 21.10 -9.98 26.83
N LEU A 220 22.44 -9.98 26.74
CA LEU A 220 23.33 -10.48 27.80
C LEU A 220 23.07 -9.89 29.20
N PRO A 221 22.74 -8.60 29.38
CA PRO A 221 22.45 -8.04 30.71
C PRO A 221 21.36 -8.81 31.47
N ALA A 222 20.24 -9.13 30.82
CA ALA A 222 19.15 -9.88 31.46
C ALA A 222 19.52 -11.36 31.67
N VAL A 223 20.25 -11.95 30.72
CA VAL A 223 20.73 -13.33 30.82
C VAL A 223 21.71 -13.49 31.99
N PHE A 224 22.63 -12.55 32.17
CA PHE A 224 23.55 -12.53 33.31
C PHE A 224 22.85 -12.26 34.64
N ALA A 225 21.72 -11.56 34.63
CA ALA A 225 20.87 -11.40 35.82
C ALA A 225 20.07 -12.68 36.16
N GLY A 226 20.00 -13.66 35.25
CA GLY A 226 19.35 -14.95 35.45
C GLY A 226 18.11 -15.20 34.58
N LYS A 227 17.76 -14.30 33.65
CA LYS A 227 16.66 -14.56 32.69
C LYS A 227 17.06 -15.66 31.71
N SER A 228 16.13 -16.54 31.35
CA SER A 228 16.43 -17.55 30.33
C SER A 228 16.69 -16.88 28.97
N PHE A 229 17.62 -17.44 28.19
CA PHE A 229 17.92 -16.91 26.85
C PHE A 229 16.71 -16.97 25.92
N HIS A 230 15.92 -18.06 26.04
CA HIS A 230 14.69 -18.24 25.29
C HIS A 230 13.69 -17.12 25.56
N ASP A 231 13.42 -16.81 26.84
CA ASP A 231 12.44 -15.79 27.21
C ASP A 231 12.91 -14.38 26.84
N THR A 232 14.22 -14.15 26.90
CA THR A 232 14.82 -12.88 26.49
C THR A 232 14.70 -12.65 24.97
N ILE A 233 14.86 -13.69 24.15
CA ILE A 233 14.57 -13.61 22.70
C ILE A 233 13.06 -13.45 22.45
N GLY A 234 12.23 -14.09 23.27
CA GLY A 234 10.77 -14.06 23.19
C GLY A 234 10.14 -12.67 23.36
N LEU A 235 10.86 -11.69 23.93
CA LEU A 235 10.36 -10.33 24.15
C LEU A 235 9.81 -9.68 22.86
N TYR A 236 10.51 -9.79 21.73
CA TYR A 236 10.02 -9.25 20.45
C TYR A 236 8.86 -10.05 19.89
N VAL A 237 8.79 -11.36 20.14
CA VAL A 237 7.65 -12.18 19.71
C VAL A 237 6.39 -11.77 20.50
N GLY A 238 6.51 -11.53 21.81
CA GLY A 238 5.42 -11.02 22.65
C GLY A 238 4.86 -9.69 22.12
N GLN A 239 5.76 -8.73 21.83
CA GLN A 239 5.37 -7.41 21.30
C GLN A 239 4.58 -7.47 19.98
N THR A 240 4.71 -8.54 19.19
CA THR A 240 3.96 -8.71 17.93
C THR A 240 2.55 -9.27 18.11
N LYS A 241 2.20 -9.78 19.29
CA LYS A 241 0.89 -10.41 19.57
C LYS A 241 -0.12 -9.48 20.25
N ASP A 242 0.32 -8.34 20.78
CA ASP A 242 -0.52 -7.44 21.59
C ASP A 242 -1.33 -6.41 20.77
N GLY A 243 -1.56 -6.67 19.48
CA GLY A 243 -2.25 -5.75 18.58
C GLY A 243 -3.78 -5.89 18.65
N SER A 244 -4.45 -4.99 19.37
CA SER A 244 -5.92 -4.88 19.49
C SER A 244 -6.58 -3.97 18.44
N GLU A 245 -5.80 -3.15 17.73
CA GLU A 245 -6.29 -2.14 16.78
C GLU A 245 -5.36 -2.01 15.58
N LEU A 246 -5.88 -1.70 14.39
CA LEU A 246 -5.06 -1.53 13.18
C LEU A 246 -4.19 -0.26 13.21
N SER A 247 -4.45 0.68 14.13
CA SER A 247 -3.66 1.90 14.33
C SER A 247 -3.76 2.37 15.77
N TYR A 248 -2.62 2.63 16.41
CA TYR A 248 -2.55 3.25 17.73
C TYR A 248 -2.22 4.74 17.59
N ASN A 249 -3.11 5.50 16.95
CA ASN A 249 -2.93 6.93 16.67
C ASN A 249 -1.78 7.29 15.70
N TRP A 250 -1.37 6.40 14.80
CA TRP A 250 -0.59 6.83 13.64
C TRP A 250 -1.52 7.15 12.46
N PRO A 251 -1.39 8.32 11.79
CA PRO A 251 -2.22 8.68 10.64
C PRO A 251 -1.80 7.92 9.36
N GLY A 252 -1.81 6.59 9.39
CA GLY A 252 -1.52 5.70 8.26
C GLY A 252 -2.76 5.34 7.43
N LEU A 253 -2.65 4.29 6.61
CA LEU A 253 -3.71 3.83 5.71
C LEU A 253 -5.03 3.52 6.46
N TYR A 254 -4.94 2.89 7.62
CA TYR A 254 -6.10 2.35 8.36
C TYR A 254 -7.02 3.45 8.92
N GLU A 255 -6.50 4.66 9.16
CA GLU A 255 -7.31 5.81 9.59
C GLU A 255 -8.29 6.29 8.50
N ILE A 256 -8.14 5.83 7.26
CA ILE A 256 -9.10 6.11 6.19
C ILE A 256 -10.25 5.09 6.20
N PHE A 257 -9.95 3.81 6.38
CA PHE A 257 -10.87 2.70 6.13
C PHE A 257 -11.52 2.12 7.39
N GLY A 258 -11.04 2.49 8.57
CA GLY A 258 -11.50 1.99 9.86
C GLY A 258 -10.37 1.31 10.63
N VAL A 259 -10.30 1.57 11.95
CA VAL A 259 -9.22 1.10 12.83
C VAL A 259 -9.61 -0.10 13.69
N ASP A 260 -10.90 -0.24 14.01
CA ASP A 260 -11.41 -1.23 14.97
C ASP A 260 -11.88 -2.53 14.29
N SER A 261 -12.32 -2.43 13.04
CA SER A 261 -13.00 -3.55 12.38
C SER A 261 -12.01 -4.60 11.86
N PHE A 262 -12.22 -5.85 12.27
CA PHE A 262 -11.49 -7.04 11.81
C PHE A 262 -9.96 -7.01 12.00
N TYR A 263 -9.45 -6.29 13.01
CA TYR A 263 -8.00 -6.13 13.22
C TYR A 263 -7.23 -7.46 13.27
N GLU A 264 -7.82 -8.53 13.81
CA GLU A 264 -7.19 -9.86 13.87
C GLU A 264 -6.92 -10.45 12.47
N HIS A 265 -7.91 -10.37 11.57
CA HIS A 265 -7.82 -10.93 10.22
C HIS A 265 -7.06 -9.99 9.27
N TYR A 266 -7.27 -8.69 9.41
CA TYR A 266 -6.58 -7.68 8.62
C TYR A 266 -5.13 -7.50 9.05
N GLY A 267 -4.75 -7.70 10.32
CA GLY A 267 -3.40 -7.44 10.80
C GLY A 267 -2.33 -8.22 10.03
N ILE A 268 -2.47 -9.54 9.91
CA ILE A 268 -1.50 -10.38 9.17
C ILE A 268 -1.60 -10.12 7.66
N ALA A 269 -2.81 -9.98 7.12
CA ALA A 269 -3.01 -9.68 5.70
C ALA A 269 -2.40 -8.32 5.30
N ALA A 270 -2.54 -7.31 6.15
CA ALA A 270 -1.93 -6.00 6.06
C ALA A 270 -0.40 -6.07 6.06
N MET A 271 0.19 -6.83 6.99
CA MET A 271 1.63 -7.06 7.00
C MET A 271 2.11 -7.70 5.68
N CYS A 272 1.38 -8.71 5.16
CA CYS A 272 1.67 -9.31 3.86
C CYS A 272 1.57 -8.29 2.72
N PHE A 273 0.57 -7.41 2.75
CA PHE A 273 0.41 -6.33 1.79
C PHE A 273 1.61 -5.37 1.78
N VAL A 274 2.10 -4.95 2.96
CA VAL A 274 3.30 -4.11 3.06
C VAL A 274 4.53 -4.83 2.52
N VAL A 275 4.71 -6.11 2.87
CA VAL A 275 5.82 -6.92 2.35
C VAL A 275 5.74 -6.98 0.82
N GLY A 276 4.56 -7.17 0.24
CA GLY A 276 4.35 -7.13 -1.21
C GLY A 276 4.74 -5.80 -1.85
N ILE A 277 4.35 -4.67 -1.26
CA ILE A 277 4.75 -3.32 -1.70
C ILE A 277 6.28 -3.16 -1.63
N LEU A 278 6.88 -3.49 -0.49
CA LEU A 278 8.32 -3.37 -0.27
C LEU A 278 9.10 -4.26 -1.25
N MET A 279 8.63 -5.47 -1.52
CA MET A 279 9.21 -6.36 -2.54
C MET A 279 9.20 -5.72 -3.93
N CYS A 280 8.09 -5.09 -4.33
CA CYS A 280 8.00 -4.39 -5.61
C CYS A 280 8.96 -3.19 -5.69
N VAL A 281 9.04 -2.38 -4.63
CA VAL A 281 9.95 -1.24 -4.54
C VAL A 281 11.41 -1.69 -4.56
N MET A 282 11.76 -2.69 -3.74
CA MET A 282 13.10 -3.28 -3.67
C MET A 282 13.51 -3.87 -5.01
N PHE A 283 12.63 -4.66 -5.64
CA PHE A 283 12.85 -5.20 -6.97
C PHE A 283 13.17 -4.09 -7.97
N TYR A 284 12.34 -3.04 -8.02
CA TYR A 284 12.50 -1.97 -8.99
C TYR A 284 13.82 -1.22 -8.80
N LEU A 285 14.15 -0.87 -7.55
CA LEU A 285 15.39 -0.15 -7.23
C LEU A 285 16.62 -1.04 -7.41
N ALA A 286 16.55 -2.34 -7.10
CA ALA A 286 17.64 -3.29 -7.33
C ALA A 286 17.88 -3.53 -8.82
N TYR A 287 16.80 -3.72 -9.60
CA TYR A 287 16.85 -3.98 -11.04
C TYR A 287 17.35 -2.79 -11.85
N LYS A 288 17.01 -1.56 -11.46
CA LYS A 288 17.41 -0.36 -12.22
C LYS A 288 18.87 -0.01 -12.01
N ASN A 289 19.61 0.18 -13.10
CA ASN A 289 20.98 0.69 -13.04
C ASN A 289 20.98 2.22 -12.97
N TYR A 290 21.48 2.75 -11.85
CA TYR A 290 21.66 4.18 -11.60
C TYR A 290 22.82 4.39 -10.64
N GLU A 291 23.42 5.58 -10.65
CA GLU A 291 24.52 5.89 -9.74
C GLU A 291 23.97 6.08 -8.32
N VAL A 292 24.47 5.29 -7.35
CA VAL A 292 24.05 5.43 -5.95
C VAL A 292 24.87 6.52 -5.26
N THR A 293 24.44 7.77 -5.48
CA THR A 293 24.98 8.96 -4.79
C THR A 293 24.54 9.02 -3.33
N LYS A 294 25.26 9.78 -2.50
CA LYS A 294 24.89 10.00 -1.08
C LYS A 294 23.47 10.52 -0.90
N ARG A 295 23.02 11.41 -1.79
CA ARG A 295 21.64 11.92 -1.82
C ARG A 295 20.65 10.79 -2.07
N ARG A 296 20.88 9.95 -3.07
CA ARG A 296 19.98 8.82 -3.40
C ARG A 296 19.93 7.76 -2.30
N MET A 297 21.00 7.61 -1.52
CA MET A 297 20.96 6.77 -0.31
C MET A 297 19.96 7.34 0.71
N ILE A 298 20.00 8.65 0.98
CA ILE A 298 19.01 9.32 1.84
C ILE A 298 17.60 9.17 1.26
N ASP A 299 17.43 9.36 -0.05
CA ASP A 299 16.13 9.20 -0.71
C ASP A 299 15.57 7.78 -0.50
N THR A 300 16.44 6.78 -0.59
CA THR A 300 16.07 5.37 -0.35
C THR A 300 15.67 5.13 1.10
N PHE A 301 16.46 5.61 2.06
CA PHE A 301 16.14 5.49 3.49
C PHE A 301 14.81 6.16 3.84
N PHE A 302 14.59 7.39 3.36
CA PHE A 302 13.36 8.13 3.60
C PHE A 302 12.15 7.42 3.00
N TYR A 303 12.23 7.05 1.72
CA TYR A 303 11.09 6.45 1.02
C TYR A 303 10.68 5.11 1.63
N ILE A 304 11.65 4.25 1.95
CA ILE A 304 11.38 2.97 2.62
C ILE A 304 10.76 3.18 4.00
N ALA A 305 11.27 4.12 4.79
CA ALA A 305 10.70 4.45 6.10
C ALA A 305 9.24 4.89 5.97
N MET A 306 8.95 5.83 5.07
CA MET A 306 7.59 6.35 4.89
C MET A 306 6.61 5.31 4.36
N VAL A 307 7.03 4.47 3.41
CA VAL A 307 6.20 3.37 2.88
C VAL A 307 5.90 2.36 3.98
N ALA A 308 6.90 1.92 4.75
CA ALA A 308 6.67 1.00 5.87
C ALA A 308 5.72 1.62 6.90
N LEU A 309 5.97 2.86 7.34
CA LEU A 309 5.18 3.54 8.34
C LEU A 309 3.71 3.73 7.94
N TYR A 310 3.46 4.12 6.68
CA TYR A 310 2.10 4.44 6.24
C TYR A 310 1.22 3.20 6.07
N PHE A 311 1.79 2.09 5.58
CA PHE A 311 1.03 0.90 5.23
C PHE A 311 1.01 -0.19 6.31
N LEU A 312 1.91 -0.17 7.30
CA LEU A 312 1.90 -1.18 8.37
C LEU A 312 0.72 -0.97 9.33
N PRO A 313 0.10 -2.06 9.82
CA PRO A 313 -0.89 -2.00 10.88
C PRO A 313 -0.22 -1.87 12.26
N HIS A 314 -1.03 -1.63 13.30
CA HIS A 314 -0.61 -1.55 14.71
C HIS A 314 0.44 -0.45 14.96
N MET A 315 0.34 0.65 14.22
CA MET A 315 1.34 1.71 14.26
C MET A 315 1.01 2.75 15.32
N HIS A 316 1.96 3.03 16.22
CA HIS A 316 1.87 4.11 17.20
C HIS A 316 2.28 5.46 16.60
N GLU A 317 1.71 6.54 17.13
CA GLU A 317 2.05 7.94 16.80
C GLU A 317 3.56 8.20 16.80
N ARG A 318 4.29 7.61 17.76
CA ARG A 318 5.74 7.77 17.93
C ARG A 318 6.59 7.04 16.89
N TYR A 319 6.05 6.09 16.15
CA TYR A 319 6.83 5.36 15.13
C TYR A 319 7.25 6.25 13.96
N GLY A 320 6.56 7.37 13.72
CA GLY A 320 6.97 8.40 12.77
C GLY A 320 8.28 9.12 13.08
N TYR A 321 8.89 8.92 14.25
CA TYR A 321 10.05 9.66 14.72
C TYR A 321 11.25 9.58 13.75
N VAL A 322 11.63 8.37 13.32
CA VAL A 322 12.74 8.17 12.35
C VAL A 322 12.44 8.85 11.01
N GLY A 323 11.21 8.71 10.51
CA GLY A 323 10.75 9.34 9.27
C GLY A 323 10.87 10.86 9.34
N GLY A 324 10.48 11.46 10.45
CA GLY A 324 10.56 12.90 10.70
C GLY A 324 11.99 13.43 10.71
N ILE A 325 12.93 12.72 11.33
CA ILE A 325 14.35 13.10 11.33
C ILE A 325 14.94 13.04 9.92
N ILE A 326 14.65 11.99 9.14
CA ILE A 326 15.13 11.88 7.76
C ILE A 326 14.45 12.93 6.85
N ALA A 327 13.18 13.26 7.09
CA ALA A 327 12.45 14.29 6.36
C ALA A 327 13.14 15.67 6.45
N ILE A 328 13.71 16.02 7.61
CA ILE A 328 14.52 17.24 7.77
C ILE A 328 15.73 17.20 6.82
N ILE A 329 16.45 16.08 6.80
CA ILE A 329 17.62 15.91 5.91
C ILE A 329 17.20 16.09 4.45
N VAL A 330 16.08 15.47 4.03
CA VAL A 330 15.53 15.60 2.68
C VAL A 330 15.18 17.04 2.32
N GLY A 331 14.42 17.74 3.18
CA GLY A 331 14.01 19.12 2.93
C GLY A 331 15.17 20.10 2.88
N VAL A 332 16.20 19.89 3.72
CA VAL A 332 17.40 20.74 3.73
C VAL A 332 18.28 20.46 2.52
N ILE A 333 18.50 19.21 2.12
CA ILE A 333 19.30 18.88 0.93
C ILE A 333 18.61 19.36 -0.36
N ASN A 334 17.27 19.31 -0.39
CA ASN A 334 16.47 19.71 -1.53
C ASN A 334 15.38 20.70 -1.12
N THR A 335 15.69 22.00 -1.23
CA THR A 335 14.81 23.06 -0.76
C THR A 335 13.46 23.11 -1.49
N LYS A 336 13.38 22.57 -2.71
CA LYS A 336 12.10 22.41 -3.44
C LYS A 336 11.15 21.41 -2.77
N LYS A 337 11.65 20.62 -1.83
CA LYS A 337 10.92 19.60 -1.06
C LYS A 337 10.82 19.97 0.42
N LEU A 338 10.98 21.25 0.80
CA LEU A 338 10.82 21.73 2.18
C LEU A 338 9.42 21.46 2.77
N TYR A 339 8.39 21.31 1.94
CA TYR A 339 7.07 20.93 2.42
C TYR A 339 7.03 19.52 3.02
N ILE A 340 7.98 18.63 2.69
CA ILE A 340 8.02 17.26 3.22
C ILE A 340 8.18 17.24 4.75
N PRO A 341 9.25 17.82 5.34
CA PRO A 341 9.37 17.87 6.80
C PRO A 341 8.24 18.67 7.45
N VAL A 342 7.69 19.69 6.79
CA VAL A 342 6.57 20.50 7.32
C VAL A 342 5.29 19.67 7.41
N LEU A 343 4.86 19.02 6.33
CA LEU A 343 3.67 18.18 6.32
C LEU A 343 3.84 16.97 7.25
N HIS A 344 5.03 16.36 7.28
CA HIS A 344 5.33 15.26 8.20
C HIS A 344 5.22 15.70 9.65
N VAL A 345 5.81 16.86 10.03
CA VAL A 345 5.74 17.32 11.43
C VAL A 345 4.33 17.70 11.84
N ILE A 346 3.52 18.28 10.94
CA ILE A 346 2.10 18.59 11.21
C ILE A 346 1.33 17.29 11.51
N ALA A 347 1.44 16.29 10.65
CA ALA A 347 0.76 15.01 10.85
C ALA A 347 1.25 14.26 12.10
N SER A 348 2.58 14.14 12.27
CA SER A 348 3.16 13.40 13.40
C SER A 348 2.98 14.12 14.74
N TYR A 349 3.13 15.44 14.80
CA TYR A 349 2.88 16.19 16.03
C TYR A 349 1.39 16.27 16.36
N GLY A 350 0.52 16.37 15.36
CA GLY A 350 -0.93 16.25 15.55
C GLY A 350 -1.33 14.89 16.14
N ALA A 351 -0.66 13.82 15.73
CA ALA A 351 -0.82 12.49 16.32
C ALA A 351 -0.34 12.40 17.78
N TYR A 352 0.82 13.00 18.09
CA TYR A 352 1.32 13.10 19.47
C TYR A 352 0.34 13.87 20.35
N GLN A 353 -0.16 15.00 19.86
CA GLN A 353 -1.11 15.82 20.61
C GLN A 353 -2.39 15.03 20.87
N ALA A 354 -2.94 14.35 19.86
CA ALA A 354 -4.16 13.57 20.01
C ALA A 354 -4.05 12.52 21.13
N TRP A 355 -2.90 11.84 21.24
CA TRP A 355 -2.65 10.92 22.33
C TRP A 355 -2.47 11.63 23.68
N LEU A 356 -1.59 12.65 23.73
CA LEU A 356 -1.24 13.33 24.98
C LEU A 356 -2.37 14.17 25.57
N SER A 357 -3.30 14.64 24.75
CA SER A 357 -4.48 15.40 25.20
C SER A 357 -5.78 14.59 25.15
N ASP A 358 -5.72 13.31 24.76
CA ASP A 358 -6.87 12.43 24.56
C ASP A 358 -7.97 13.07 23.68
N HIS A 359 -7.55 13.80 22.64
CA HIS A 359 -8.47 14.59 21.81
C HIS A 359 -7.95 14.82 20.39
N ARG A 360 -8.69 14.33 19.38
CA ARG A 360 -8.38 14.53 17.96
C ARG A 360 -8.95 15.86 17.46
N ILE A 361 -8.10 16.87 17.30
CA ILE A 361 -8.49 18.19 16.75
C ILE A 361 -8.82 18.11 15.26
N VAL A 362 -8.00 17.37 14.50
CA VAL A 362 -8.15 17.19 13.06
C VAL A 362 -8.50 15.73 12.81
N PRO A 363 -9.48 15.43 11.94
CA PRO A 363 -9.76 14.07 11.53
C PRO A 363 -8.51 13.41 10.94
N PHE A 364 -8.13 12.23 11.46
CA PHE A 364 -6.85 11.60 11.13
C PHE A 364 -6.70 11.20 9.66
N TRP A 365 -7.81 10.97 8.95
CA TRP A 365 -7.79 10.74 7.50
C TRP A 365 -7.18 11.93 6.72
N VAL A 366 -7.28 13.17 7.25
CA VAL A 366 -6.62 14.36 6.67
C VAL A 366 -5.09 14.21 6.76
N TYR A 367 -4.59 13.86 7.94
CA TYR A 367 -3.15 13.61 8.14
C TYR A 367 -2.68 12.42 7.32
N SER A 368 -3.50 11.38 7.19
CA SER A 368 -3.22 10.22 6.33
C SER A 368 -3.04 10.64 4.87
N PHE A 369 -3.94 11.46 4.32
CA PHE A 369 -3.76 12.00 2.97
C PHE A 369 -2.51 12.88 2.82
N MET A 370 -2.13 13.65 3.84
CA MET A 370 -0.88 14.41 3.81
C MET A 370 0.34 13.49 3.70
N LEU A 371 0.39 12.41 4.49
CA LEU A 371 1.47 11.43 4.45
C LEU A 371 1.48 10.65 3.14
N PHE A 372 0.31 10.26 2.64
CA PHE A 372 0.17 9.60 1.34
C PHE A 372 0.66 10.49 0.19
N TYR A 373 0.33 11.78 0.23
CA TYR A 373 0.82 12.77 -0.73
C TYR A 373 2.36 12.83 -0.74
N ILE A 374 3.01 12.86 0.44
CA ILE A 374 4.47 12.81 0.54
C ILE A 374 5.03 11.57 -0.14
N ILE A 375 4.44 10.39 0.12
CA ILE A 375 4.90 9.12 -0.47
C ILE A 375 4.77 9.14 -1.99
N ILE A 376 3.60 9.53 -2.51
CA ILE A 376 3.36 9.53 -3.95
C ILE A 376 4.24 10.55 -4.67
N ASP A 377 4.27 11.80 -4.20
CA ASP A 377 5.10 12.84 -4.82
C ASP A 377 6.60 12.50 -4.75
N TYR A 378 7.08 12.03 -3.59
CA TYR A 378 8.49 11.69 -3.44
C TYR A 378 8.87 10.44 -4.23
N GLY A 379 7.98 9.43 -4.28
CA GLY A 379 8.14 8.25 -5.11
C GLY A 379 8.22 8.60 -6.61
N ILE A 380 7.37 9.50 -7.10
CA ILE A 380 7.44 10.01 -8.48
C ILE A 380 8.75 10.77 -8.71
N TYR A 381 9.17 11.58 -7.75
CA TYR A 381 10.44 12.30 -7.80
C TYR A 381 11.63 11.34 -7.94
N ILE A 382 11.72 10.31 -7.08
CA ILE A 382 12.75 9.26 -7.14
C ILE A 382 12.68 8.51 -8.47
N PHE A 383 11.48 8.08 -8.90
CA PHE A 383 11.27 7.38 -10.15
C PHE A 383 11.76 8.20 -11.34
N LYS A 384 11.43 9.49 -11.40
CA LYS A 384 11.89 10.39 -12.46
C LYS A 384 13.40 10.62 -12.40
N ASP A 385 13.98 10.73 -11.20
CA ASP A 385 15.42 10.94 -11.02
C ASP A 385 16.23 9.73 -11.52
N ILE A 386 15.86 8.52 -11.09
CA ILE A 386 16.55 7.27 -11.44
C ILE A 386 16.40 6.93 -12.93
N ASN A 387 15.25 7.21 -13.56
CA ASN A 387 15.04 6.89 -14.98
C ASN A 387 15.63 7.93 -15.96
N LYS A 388 16.17 9.05 -15.49
CA LYS A 388 16.88 10.00 -16.36
C LYS A 388 18.25 9.49 -16.78
N GLU A 389 18.87 8.64 -15.97
CA GLU A 389 20.20 8.09 -16.23
C GLU A 389 20.11 6.79 -17.04
N LYS A 390 21.00 6.64 -18.03
CA LYS A 390 21.25 5.37 -18.71
C LYS A 390 22.67 4.93 -18.39
N LEU A 391 22.82 4.16 -17.32
CA LEU A 391 24.09 3.48 -17.02
C LEU A 391 24.02 2.04 -17.51
N ALA A 392 25.04 1.63 -18.27
CA ALA A 392 25.23 0.22 -18.61
C ALA A 392 25.60 -0.56 -17.33
N TYR A 393 25.12 -1.81 -17.21
CA TYR A 393 25.57 -2.69 -16.14
C TYR A 393 27.06 -2.95 -16.31
N GLN A 394 27.86 -2.58 -15.31
CA GLN A 394 29.30 -2.91 -15.27
C GLN A 394 29.48 -4.18 -14.44
N SER A 395 29.73 -5.30 -15.12
CA SER A 395 30.24 -6.51 -14.49
C SER A 395 31.67 -6.24 -14.02
N ASN A 396 31.92 -6.32 -12.71
CA ASN A 396 33.28 -6.27 -12.20
C ASN A 396 33.89 -7.67 -12.26
N GLU A 397 35.14 -7.79 -12.71
CA GLU A 397 35.86 -9.07 -12.82
C GLU A 397 36.22 -9.71 -11.46
N SER A 398 35.98 -9.02 -10.33
CA SER A 398 36.31 -9.56 -9.01
C SER A 398 35.33 -10.67 -8.56
N LYS A 399 35.78 -11.92 -8.49
CA LYS A 399 35.00 -13.09 -8.04
C LYS A 399 34.79 -13.15 -6.52
N THR A 400 34.20 -12.11 -5.92
CA THR A 400 33.76 -12.18 -4.52
C THR A 400 32.41 -12.89 -4.40
N PHE A 401 32.09 -13.48 -3.24
CA PHE A 401 30.80 -14.14 -3.00
C PHE A 401 29.61 -13.18 -3.23
N ASP A 402 29.70 -11.94 -2.75
CA ASP A 402 28.71 -10.89 -3.00
C ASP A 402 28.54 -10.61 -4.50
N GLN A 403 29.65 -10.52 -5.25
CA GLN A 403 29.61 -10.27 -6.69
C GLN A 403 28.92 -11.43 -7.43
N CYS A 404 29.25 -12.68 -7.09
CA CYS A 404 28.59 -13.86 -7.66
C CYS A 404 27.06 -13.83 -7.42
N LEU A 405 26.63 -13.48 -6.21
CA LEU A 405 25.21 -13.41 -5.87
C LEU A 405 24.50 -12.25 -6.60
N ILE A 406 25.14 -11.09 -6.73
CA ILE A 406 24.59 -9.95 -7.50
C ILE A 406 24.54 -10.25 -9.00
N ASP A 407 25.55 -10.93 -9.54
CA ASP A 407 25.56 -11.38 -10.94
C ASP A 407 24.48 -12.45 -11.17
N LEU A 408 24.24 -13.32 -10.20
CA LEU A 408 23.11 -14.26 -10.24
C LEU A 408 21.77 -13.50 -10.32
N LEU A 409 21.56 -12.46 -9.52
CA LEU A 409 20.32 -11.64 -9.57
C LEU A 409 20.04 -11.08 -10.97
N HIS A 410 21.10 -10.70 -11.71
CA HIS A 410 20.99 -10.11 -13.04
C HIS A 410 21.10 -11.13 -14.18
N LYS A 411 21.42 -12.40 -13.88
CA LYS A 411 21.51 -13.47 -14.87
C LYS A 411 20.17 -13.65 -15.59
N GLU A 412 20.23 -13.63 -16.92
CA GLU A 412 19.06 -13.77 -17.77
C GLU A 412 18.73 -15.23 -18.08
N TYR A 413 17.43 -15.52 -18.14
CA TYR A 413 16.84 -16.80 -18.49
C TYR A 413 15.81 -16.57 -19.60
N ARG A 414 15.79 -17.46 -20.58
CA ARG A 414 14.87 -17.39 -21.72
C ARG A 414 13.75 -18.42 -21.56
N PHE A 415 12.52 -17.94 -21.47
CA PHE A 415 11.31 -18.77 -21.47
C PHE A 415 10.46 -18.43 -22.69
N GLY A 416 10.58 -19.24 -23.74
CA GLY A 416 9.95 -18.99 -25.03
C GLY A 416 10.38 -17.64 -25.64
N LYS A 417 9.46 -16.67 -25.68
CA LYS A 417 9.70 -15.30 -26.18
C LYS A 417 10.08 -14.30 -25.09
N MET A 418 10.05 -14.68 -23.82
CA MET A 418 10.37 -13.80 -22.69
C MET A 418 11.83 -13.97 -22.26
N GLN A 419 12.46 -12.85 -21.91
CA GLN A 419 13.78 -12.78 -21.27
C GLN A 419 13.58 -12.19 -19.88
N VAL A 420 13.83 -12.98 -18.85
CA VAL A 420 13.64 -12.61 -17.44
C VAL A 420 14.93 -12.82 -16.69
N THR A 421 15.24 -11.96 -15.72
CA THR A 421 16.41 -12.16 -14.85
C THR A 421 16.06 -13.06 -13.67
N PHE A 422 17.04 -13.58 -12.95
CA PHE A 422 16.79 -14.29 -11.70
C PHE A 422 16.01 -13.42 -10.69
N LEU A 423 16.30 -12.12 -10.63
CA LEU A 423 15.56 -11.16 -9.79
C LEU A 423 14.07 -11.09 -10.16
N HIS A 424 13.71 -11.24 -11.44
CA HIS A 424 12.32 -11.34 -11.87
C HIS A 424 11.67 -12.63 -11.35
N LEU A 425 12.37 -13.76 -11.40
CA LEU A 425 11.89 -15.04 -10.87
C LEU A 425 11.69 -14.98 -9.36
N LEU A 426 12.64 -14.37 -8.64
CA LEU A 426 12.56 -14.17 -7.20
C LEU A 426 11.36 -13.30 -6.81
N LEU A 427 11.11 -12.22 -7.57
CA LEU A 427 9.92 -11.39 -7.36
C LEU A 427 8.65 -12.22 -7.57
N ILE A 428 8.50 -12.94 -8.69
CA ILE A 428 7.32 -13.76 -8.97
C ILE A 428 7.08 -14.79 -7.85
N LEU A 429 8.12 -15.49 -7.43
CA LEU A 429 8.01 -16.50 -6.37
C LEU A 429 7.56 -15.84 -5.05
N GLY A 430 8.25 -14.78 -4.64
CA GLY A 430 7.95 -14.14 -3.37
C GLY A 430 6.58 -13.45 -3.34
N VAL A 431 6.19 -12.72 -4.39
CA VAL A 431 4.84 -12.12 -4.45
C VAL A 431 3.74 -13.16 -4.54
N SER A 432 3.99 -14.31 -5.19
CA SER A 432 3.05 -15.43 -5.20
C SER A 432 2.86 -16.02 -3.81
N VAL A 433 3.96 -16.30 -3.10
CA VAL A 433 3.91 -16.88 -1.75
C VAL A 433 3.24 -15.91 -0.77
N VAL A 434 3.67 -14.66 -0.75
CA VAL A 434 3.12 -13.64 0.16
C VAL A 434 1.65 -13.35 -0.19
N GLY A 435 1.31 -13.26 -1.48
CA GLY A 435 -0.07 -13.08 -1.92
C GLY A 435 -0.98 -14.27 -1.57
N LEU A 436 -0.44 -15.48 -1.57
CA LEU A 436 -1.16 -16.68 -1.13
C LEU A 436 -1.35 -16.71 0.39
N VAL A 437 -0.30 -16.41 1.17
CA VAL A 437 -0.39 -16.29 2.64
C VAL A 437 -1.42 -15.23 3.04
N MET A 438 -1.43 -14.07 2.36
CA MET A 438 -2.41 -13.01 2.60
C MET A 438 -3.85 -13.49 2.42
N ARG A 439 -4.12 -14.36 1.46
CA ARG A 439 -5.46 -14.95 1.24
C ARG A 439 -5.80 -16.01 2.27
N PHE A 440 -4.81 -16.80 2.71
CA PHE A 440 -4.99 -17.78 3.78
C PHE A 440 -5.36 -17.13 5.12
N CYS A 441 -4.97 -15.88 5.38
CA CYS A 441 -5.41 -15.14 6.57
C CYS A 441 -6.94 -15.05 6.69
N PHE A 442 -7.67 -15.13 5.57
CA PHE A 442 -9.13 -15.06 5.55
C PHE A 442 -9.79 -16.42 5.35
N ILE A 443 -9.06 -17.54 5.35
CA ILE A 443 -9.61 -18.85 4.95
C ILE A 443 -10.82 -19.28 5.80
N ASP A 444 -10.75 -19.03 7.10
CA ASP A 444 -11.78 -19.40 8.07
C ASP A 444 -12.90 -18.35 8.21
N TYR A 445 -12.68 -17.13 7.70
CA TYR A 445 -13.65 -16.06 7.82
C TYR A 445 -14.92 -16.35 7.01
N GLN A 446 -16.08 -16.11 7.61
CA GLN A 446 -17.39 -16.24 6.94
C GLN A 446 -18.11 -14.89 7.01
N GLU A 447 -18.29 -14.25 5.86
CA GLU A 447 -19.11 -13.04 5.76
C GLU A 447 -20.57 -13.36 6.13
N SER A 448 -21.26 -12.48 6.84
CA SER A 448 -22.67 -12.66 7.22
C SER A 448 -23.57 -12.94 6.01
N GLY A 449 -23.37 -12.20 4.91
CA GLY A 449 -24.07 -12.41 3.64
C GLY A 449 -23.74 -13.74 2.96
N PHE A 450 -22.59 -14.36 3.26
CA PHE A 450 -22.28 -15.71 2.78
C PHE A 450 -23.27 -16.70 3.38
N ASN A 451 -23.55 -16.65 4.69
CA ASN A 451 -24.48 -17.58 5.32
C ASN A 451 -25.92 -17.38 4.84
N GLU A 452 -26.40 -16.15 4.69
CA GLU A 452 -27.76 -15.89 4.18
C GLU A 452 -27.97 -16.43 2.76
N TYR A 453 -27.00 -16.22 1.87
CA TYR A 453 -27.09 -16.68 0.48
C TYR A 453 -26.80 -18.19 0.34
N TRP A 454 -25.78 -18.70 1.03
CA TRP A 454 -25.30 -20.08 0.84
C TRP A 454 -25.99 -21.11 1.72
N SER A 455 -26.49 -20.76 2.91
CA SER A 455 -27.10 -21.77 3.81
C SER A 455 -28.29 -22.50 3.18
N PRO A 456 -29.24 -21.83 2.50
CA PRO A 456 -30.34 -22.51 1.81
C PRO A 456 -29.85 -23.43 0.70
N ILE A 457 -28.82 -22.99 -0.05
CA ILE A 457 -28.22 -23.75 -1.13
C ILE A 457 -27.52 -25.00 -0.58
N ILE A 458 -26.74 -24.86 0.49
CA ILE A 458 -26.02 -25.97 1.14
C ILE A 458 -27.00 -26.97 1.75
N ALA A 459 -28.09 -26.51 2.35
CA ALA A 459 -29.16 -27.39 2.85
C ALA A 459 -29.79 -28.18 1.70
N ALA A 460 -30.17 -27.49 0.61
CA ALA A 460 -30.68 -28.11 -0.59
C ALA A 460 -29.71 -29.13 -1.22
N MET A 461 -28.38 -28.88 -1.16
CA MET A 461 -27.37 -29.84 -1.62
C MET A 461 -27.33 -31.11 -0.77
N LYS A 462 -27.46 -30.98 0.56
CA LYS A 462 -27.43 -32.12 1.49
C LYS A 462 -28.67 -32.99 1.38
N ASP A 463 -29.83 -32.38 1.13
CA ASP A 463 -31.11 -33.07 1.04
C ASP A 463 -31.37 -33.69 -0.34
N ALA A 464 -30.54 -33.37 -1.35
CA ALA A 464 -30.70 -33.84 -2.72
C ALA A 464 -30.08 -35.23 -2.94
N ASN A 465 -30.92 -36.20 -3.30
CA ASN A 465 -30.48 -37.55 -3.67
C ASN A 465 -29.80 -37.63 -5.06
N SER A 466 -29.99 -36.61 -5.89
CA SER A 466 -29.35 -36.48 -7.20
C SER A 466 -29.15 -35.02 -7.59
N LEU A 467 -28.25 -34.75 -8.55
CA LEU A 467 -28.08 -33.41 -9.13
C LEU A 467 -29.40 -32.84 -9.68
N ASN A 468 -30.27 -33.72 -10.21
CA ASN A 468 -31.56 -33.32 -10.75
C ASN A 468 -32.51 -32.83 -9.65
N ASP A 469 -32.50 -33.51 -8.50
CA ASP A 469 -33.32 -33.13 -7.33
C ASP A 469 -32.82 -31.82 -6.72
N PHE A 470 -31.50 -31.61 -6.69
CA PHE A 470 -30.89 -30.36 -6.24
C PHE A 470 -31.27 -29.17 -7.14
N ILE A 471 -31.22 -29.33 -8.46
CA ILE A 471 -31.58 -28.26 -9.39
C ILE A 471 -33.06 -27.90 -9.24
N LYS A 472 -33.94 -28.89 -9.05
CA LYS A 472 -35.37 -28.66 -8.83
C LYS A 472 -35.66 -27.93 -7.52
N SER A 473 -34.92 -28.23 -6.45
CA SER A 473 -35.17 -27.64 -5.12
C SER A 473 -34.84 -26.14 -5.05
N LEU A 474 -33.93 -25.65 -5.90
CA LEU A 474 -33.56 -24.23 -5.93
C LEU A 474 -34.60 -23.32 -6.58
N ASN A 475 -35.50 -23.87 -7.41
CA ASN A 475 -36.73 -23.24 -7.94
C ASN A 475 -36.59 -21.85 -8.64
N ASP A 476 -35.37 -21.37 -8.91
CA ASP A 476 -34.99 -20.06 -9.46
C ASP A 476 -33.89 -20.18 -10.54
N TYR A 477 -33.49 -19.08 -11.19
CA TYR A 477 -32.31 -19.08 -12.07
C TYR A 477 -31.06 -19.49 -11.28
N ILE A 478 -30.40 -20.56 -11.71
CA ILE A 478 -29.19 -21.10 -11.09
C ILE A 478 -28.00 -20.75 -11.98
N PRO A 479 -27.14 -19.81 -11.57
CA PRO A 479 -25.87 -19.63 -12.24
C PRO A 479 -25.08 -20.94 -12.27
N ILE A 480 -24.46 -21.27 -13.41
CA ILE A 480 -23.77 -22.57 -13.63
C ILE A 480 -22.71 -22.90 -12.57
N TYR A 481 -22.16 -21.90 -11.86
CA TYR A 481 -21.21 -22.11 -10.77
C TYR A 481 -21.83 -22.83 -9.56
N ILE A 482 -23.16 -22.77 -9.35
CA ILE A 482 -23.85 -23.51 -8.29
C ILE A 482 -23.78 -25.02 -8.54
N ILE A 483 -23.76 -25.45 -9.80
CA ILE A 483 -23.54 -26.86 -10.17
C ILE A 483 -22.10 -27.27 -9.84
N ALA A 484 -21.12 -26.38 -10.11
CA ALA A 484 -19.74 -26.63 -9.70
C ALA A 484 -19.62 -26.79 -8.17
N PHE A 485 -20.43 -26.08 -7.38
CA PHE A 485 -20.45 -26.24 -5.93
C PHE A 485 -21.01 -27.54 -5.42
N TYR A 486 -22.08 -28.03 -6.05
CA TYR A 486 -22.58 -29.37 -5.75
C TYR A 486 -21.46 -30.40 -5.96
N LEU A 487 -20.70 -30.29 -7.05
CA LEU A 487 -19.56 -31.17 -7.29
C LEU A 487 -18.45 -31.00 -6.24
N LEU A 488 -18.18 -29.78 -5.78
CA LEU A 488 -17.16 -29.50 -4.76
C LEU A 488 -17.56 -29.96 -3.36
N SER A 489 -18.85 -30.09 -3.08
CA SER A 489 -19.33 -30.62 -1.80
C SER A 489 -18.99 -32.11 -1.57
N TYR A 490 -18.63 -32.85 -2.63
CA TYR A 490 -18.16 -34.22 -2.51
C TYR A 490 -16.69 -34.34 -2.06
N LEU A 491 -15.94 -33.24 -2.03
CA LEU A 491 -14.57 -33.26 -1.52
C LEU A 491 -14.59 -33.44 0.01
N PRO A 492 -13.64 -34.19 0.58
CA PRO A 492 -13.56 -34.45 2.03
C PRO A 492 -12.98 -33.24 2.81
N VAL A 493 -13.45 -32.02 2.51
CA VAL A 493 -13.04 -30.77 3.14
C VAL A 493 -14.26 -29.84 3.29
N LYS A 494 -14.19 -28.82 4.15
CA LYS A 494 -15.28 -27.84 4.28
C LYS A 494 -15.53 -27.16 2.92
N LEU A 495 -16.80 -27.10 2.48
CA LEU A 495 -17.18 -26.49 1.20
C LEU A 495 -16.61 -25.08 1.03
N LEU A 496 -16.63 -24.26 2.09
CA LEU A 496 -16.03 -22.92 2.10
C LEU A 496 -14.57 -22.91 1.63
N TYR A 497 -13.77 -23.87 2.09
CA TYR A 497 -12.36 -23.97 1.71
C TYR A 497 -12.21 -24.33 0.24
N SER A 498 -13.03 -25.25 -0.28
CA SER A 498 -13.05 -25.59 -1.71
C SER A 498 -13.44 -24.39 -2.57
N VAL A 499 -14.46 -23.63 -2.16
CA VAL A 499 -14.90 -22.39 -2.83
C VAL A 499 -13.74 -21.40 -2.89
N LYS A 500 -13.17 -21.05 -1.75
CA LYS A 500 -12.08 -20.08 -1.65
C LYS A 500 -10.85 -20.53 -2.43
N ALA A 501 -10.48 -21.81 -2.36
CA ALA A 501 -9.34 -22.33 -3.11
C ALA A 501 -9.47 -22.08 -4.62
N ILE A 502 -10.67 -22.33 -5.19
CA ILE A 502 -10.92 -22.08 -6.61
C ILE A 502 -10.87 -20.58 -6.93
N LEU A 503 -11.52 -19.75 -6.12
CA LEU A 503 -11.50 -18.29 -6.33
C LEU A 503 -10.08 -17.74 -6.25
N ILE A 504 -9.27 -18.22 -5.31
CA ILE A 504 -7.85 -17.89 -5.19
C ILE A 504 -7.10 -18.34 -6.45
N ILE A 505 -7.33 -19.54 -6.98
CA ILE A 505 -6.71 -19.96 -8.26
C ILE A 505 -7.07 -18.97 -9.38
N PHE A 506 -8.32 -18.51 -9.44
CA PHE A 506 -8.74 -17.51 -10.41
C PHE A 506 -8.10 -16.13 -10.21
N ASP A 507 -7.74 -15.72 -8.99
CA ASP A 507 -6.94 -14.50 -8.76
C ASP A 507 -5.57 -14.61 -9.43
N PHE A 508 -4.92 -15.77 -9.33
CA PHE A 508 -3.62 -16.00 -9.97
C PHE A 508 -3.76 -16.05 -11.49
N ILE A 509 -4.82 -16.68 -12.01
CA ILE A 509 -5.13 -16.66 -13.46
C ILE A 509 -5.37 -15.22 -13.93
N MET A 510 -6.11 -14.42 -13.15
CA MET A 510 -6.37 -13.00 -13.43
C MET A 510 -5.07 -12.20 -13.51
N ALA A 511 -4.16 -12.39 -12.57
CA ALA A 511 -2.85 -11.74 -12.57
C ALA A 511 -2.01 -12.16 -13.79
N ILE A 512 -2.00 -13.45 -14.15
CA ILE A 512 -1.30 -13.97 -15.33
C ILE A 512 -1.87 -13.38 -16.61
N MET A 513 -3.20 -13.37 -16.76
CA MET A 513 -3.88 -12.83 -17.92
C MET A 513 -3.66 -11.33 -18.08
N SER A 514 -3.65 -10.58 -16.98
CA SER A 514 -3.27 -9.16 -16.96
C SER A 514 -1.84 -8.95 -17.46
N GLY A 515 -0.90 -9.78 -16.99
CA GLY A 515 0.47 -9.82 -17.49
C GLY A 515 0.57 -10.11 -18.99
N ALA A 516 -0.22 -11.06 -19.49
CA ALA A 516 -0.25 -11.44 -20.90
C ALA A 516 -0.76 -10.30 -21.80
N ILE A 517 -1.78 -9.55 -21.36
CA ILE A 517 -2.30 -8.36 -22.06
C ILE A 517 -1.21 -7.28 -22.11
N ILE A 518 -0.58 -6.96 -20.98
CA ILE A 518 0.48 -5.95 -20.93
C ILE A 518 1.71 -6.36 -21.74
N TYR A 519 2.07 -7.64 -21.74
CA TYR A 519 3.14 -8.14 -22.60
C TYR A 519 2.78 -7.96 -24.08
N ASP A 520 1.53 -8.24 -24.45
CA ASP A 520 1.11 -8.12 -25.83
C ASP A 520 1.11 -6.68 -26.36
N ILE A 521 0.81 -5.73 -25.48
CA ILE A 521 0.82 -4.29 -25.74
C ILE A 521 2.26 -3.74 -25.73
N THR A 522 3.02 -4.01 -24.68
CA THR A 522 4.28 -3.29 -24.40
C THR A 522 5.55 -4.04 -24.76
N LYS A 523 5.47 -5.37 -24.97
CA LYS A 523 6.63 -6.26 -25.17
C LYS A 523 7.70 -6.13 -24.08
N ASN A 524 7.30 -5.77 -22.86
CA ASN A 524 8.21 -5.49 -21.75
C ASN A 524 7.96 -6.46 -20.59
N ASN A 525 8.92 -7.36 -20.32
CA ASN A 525 8.80 -8.39 -19.29
C ASN A 525 8.70 -7.79 -17.87
N THR A 526 9.42 -6.69 -17.60
CA THR A 526 9.35 -6.00 -16.31
C THR A 526 7.97 -5.40 -16.05
N LYS A 527 7.33 -4.82 -17.07
CA LYS A 527 5.94 -4.36 -16.95
C LYS A 527 4.96 -5.50 -16.76
N THR A 528 5.15 -6.62 -17.47
CA THR A 528 4.34 -7.84 -17.33
C THR A 528 4.39 -8.41 -15.92
N ILE A 529 5.58 -8.48 -15.33
CA ILE A 529 5.76 -8.98 -13.97
C ILE A 529 5.27 -7.94 -12.96
N GLY A 530 5.49 -6.65 -13.22
CA GLY A 530 4.97 -5.57 -12.38
C GLY A 530 3.45 -5.59 -12.25
N ILE A 531 2.71 -5.77 -13.35
CA ILE A 531 1.24 -5.85 -13.25
C ILE A 531 0.79 -7.15 -12.56
N TYR A 532 1.47 -8.28 -12.82
CA TYR A 532 1.22 -9.53 -12.12
C TYR A 532 1.34 -9.35 -10.60
N SER A 533 2.44 -8.73 -10.15
CA SER A 533 2.67 -8.45 -8.73
C SER A 533 1.61 -7.53 -8.13
N ILE A 534 1.26 -6.43 -8.80
CA ILE A 534 0.26 -5.49 -8.27
C ILE A 534 -1.12 -6.15 -8.15
N MET A 535 -1.55 -6.93 -9.16
CA MET A 535 -2.86 -7.59 -9.16
C MET A 535 -3.07 -8.53 -7.97
N LEU A 536 -2.01 -9.21 -7.51
CA LEU A 536 -2.10 -10.11 -6.35
C LEU A 536 -2.30 -9.38 -5.01
N PHE A 537 -1.99 -8.09 -4.94
CA PHE A 537 -2.06 -7.28 -3.72
C PHE A 537 -3.14 -6.21 -3.75
N ILE A 538 -3.95 -6.10 -4.80
CA ILE A 538 -5.08 -5.17 -4.80
C ILE A 538 -6.03 -5.56 -3.65
N PRO A 539 -6.32 -4.66 -2.69
CA PRO A 539 -7.12 -5.01 -1.52
C PRO A 539 -8.51 -5.54 -1.88
N THR A 540 -9.16 -4.94 -2.87
CA THR A 540 -10.48 -5.37 -3.36
C THR A 540 -10.44 -6.76 -4.03
N VAL A 541 -9.33 -7.13 -4.67
CA VAL A 541 -9.13 -8.48 -5.21
C VAL A 541 -9.06 -9.51 -4.10
N VAL A 542 -8.23 -9.25 -3.09
CA VAL A 542 -8.03 -10.17 -1.97
C VAL A 542 -9.31 -10.34 -1.15
N ILE A 543 -10.00 -9.24 -0.83
CA ILE A 543 -11.25 -9.29 -0.05
C ILE A 543 -12.33 -10.04 -0.81
N ASN A 544 -12.54 -9.72 -2.09
CA ASN A 544 -13.61 -10.31 -2.87
C ASN A 544 -13.53 -11.85 -2.90
N SER A 545 -12.34 -12.39 -3.19
CA SER A 545 -12.13 -13.84 -3.33
C SER A 545 -11.95 -14.56 -1.99
N ALA A 546 -11.10 -14.03 -1.10
CA ALA A 546 -10.66 -14.75 0.10
C ALA A 546 -11.54 -14.47 1.33
N MET A 547 -12.08 -13.26 1.45
CA MET A 547 -12.92 -12.87 2.59
C MET A 547 -14.40 -13.08 2.27
N CYS A 548 -14.89 -12.48 1.17
CA CYS A 548 -16.30 -12.50 0.77
C CYS A 548 -16.70 -13.75 -0.02
N SER A 549 -15.73 -14.53 -0.53
CA SER A 549 -15.97 -15.74 -1.33
C SER A 549 -16.87 -15.50 -2.57
N ARG A 550 -16.67 -14.38 -3.27
CA ARG A 550 -17.49 -13.98 -4.42
C ARG A 550 -16.82 -14.29 -5.77
N PHE A 551 -17.64 -14.36 -6.82
CA PHE A 551 -17.27 -14.92 -8.13
C PHE A 551 -16.89 -13.88 -9.19
N GLU A 552 -16.79 -12.60 -8.83
CA GLU A 552 -16.48 -11.53 -9.76
C GLU A 552 -15.11 -11.76 -10.44
N VAL A 553 -14.17 -12.42 -9.77
CA VAL A 553 -12.87 -12.80 -10.36
C VAL A 553 -13.02 -13.69 -11.60
N VAL A 554 -13.96 -14.64 -11.61
CA VAL A 554 -14.12 -15.56 -12.74
C VAL A 554 -14.68 -14.83 -13.95
N CYS A 555 -15.68 -13.96 -13.73
CA CYS A 555 -16.22 -13.07 -14.77
C CYS A 555 -15.14 -12.11 -15.29
N ALA A 556 -14.33 -11.53 -14.40
CA ALA A 556 -13.23 -10.65 -14.77
C ALA A 556 -12.19 -11.37 -15.63
N VAL A 557 -11.80 -12.60 -15.30
CA VAL A 557 -10.89 -13.42 -16.12
C VAL A 557 -11.45 -13.64 -17.53
N ALA A 558 -12.75 -13.93 -17.65
CA ALA A 558 -13.40 -14.08 -18.95
C ALA A 558 -13.39 -12.76 -19.77
N ILE A 559 -13.58 -11.60 -19.12
CA ILE A 559 -13.46 -10.28 -19.74
C ILE A 559 -12.01 -9.99 -20.16
N LEU A 560 -11.01 -10.35 -19.34
CA LEU A 560 -9.60 -10.22 -19.70
C LEU A 560 -9.24 -11.09 -20.90
N CYS A 561 -9.73 -12.33 -20.95
CA CYS A 561 -9.60 -13.20 -22.12
C CYS A 561 -10.25 -12.58 -23.36
N THR A 562 -11.41 -11.94 -23.21
CA THR A 562 -12.09 -11.19 -24.28
C THR A 562 -11.18 -10.11 -24.85
N ILE A 563 -10.65 -9.23 -24.00
CA ILE A 563 -9.73 -8.15 -24.37
C ILE A 563 -8.48 -8.72 -25.06
N TYR A 564 -7.88 -9.76 -24.47
CA TYR A 564 -6.67 -10.40 -24.99
C TYR A 564 -6.87 -10.94 -26.41
N PHE A 565 -7.94 -11.71 -26.66
CA PHE A 565 -8.18 -12.31 -27.98
C PHE A 565 -8.61 -11.28 -29.03
N ILE A 566 -9.36 -10.25 -28.64
CA ILE A 566 -9.65 -9.12 -29.54
C ILE A 566 -8.35 -8.43 -29.95
N ASN A 567 -7.46 -8.13 -29.01
CA ASN A 567 -6.15 -7.51 -29.28
C ASN A 567 -5.23 -8.38 -30.14
N LYS A 568 -5.41 -9.70 -30.12
CA LYS A 568 -4.72 -10.67 -31.00
C LYS A 568 -5.33 -10.81 -32.39
N GLY A 569 -6.41 -10.07 -32.71
CA GLY A 569 -7.11 -10.21 -33.98
C GLY A 569 -7.91 -11.51 -34.10
N LYS A 570 -8.31 -12.12 -32.97
CA LYS A 570 -9.14 -13.34 -32.91
C LYS A 570 -10.51 -13.03 -32.26
N PRO A 571 -11.34 -12.16 -32.85
CA PRO A 571 -12.56 -11.66 -32.21
C PRO A 571 -13.61 -12.74 -31.93
N ALA A 572 -13.66 -13.82 -32.71
CA ALA A 572 -14.57 -14.96 -32.43
C ALA A 572 -14.26 -15.61 -31.06
N LYS A 573 -12.97 -15.86 -30.78
CA LYS A 573 -12.53 -16.38 -29.47
C LYS A 573 -12.80 -15.36 -28.37
N GLY A 574 -12.59 -14.07 -28.65
CA GLY A 574 -12.93 -13.01 -27.70
C GLY A 574 -14.41 -13.03 -27.31
N MET A 575 -15.31 -13.07 -28.30
CA MET A 575 -16.76 -13.11 -28.05
C MET A 575 -17.23 -14.42 -27.41
N PHE A 576 -16.54 -15.54 -27.65
CA PHE A 576 -16.78 -16.78 -26.91
C PHE A 576 -16.53 -16.59 -25.40
N PHE A 577 -15.39 -16.01 -25.01
CA PHE A 577 -15.11 -15.72 -23.60
C PHE A 577 -16.06 -14.65 -23.02
N TYR A 578 -16.48 -13.66 -23.82
CA TYR A 578 -17.50 -12.72 -23.38
C TYR A 578 -18.84 -13.41 -23.13
N GLY A 579 -19.23 -14.37 -23.97
CA GLY A 579 -20.41 -15.20 -23.74
C GLY A 579 -20.32 -15.97 -22.41
N ILE A 580 -19.14 -16.48 -22.05
CA ILE A 580 -18.90 -17.10 -20.72
C ILE A 580 -19.10 -16.05 -19.61
N ALA A 581 -18.54 -14.85 -19.73
CA ALA A 581 -18.74 -13.79 -18.75
C ALA A 581 -20.23 -13.45 -18.56
N PHE A 582 -20.97 -13.36 -19.67
CA PHE A 582 -22.42 -13.11 -19.68
C PHE A 582 -23.22 -14.22 -19.03
N MET A 583 -22.87 -15.48 -19.29
CA MET A 583 -23.46 -16.64 -18.65
C MET A 583 -23.24 -16.64 -17.12
N MET A 584 -22.12 -16.11 -16.64
CA MET A 584 -21.79 -16.13 -15.21
C MET A 584 -22.40 -14.97 -14.43
N ASN A 585 -22.40 -13.77 -14.99
CA ASN A 585 -22.87 -12.58 -14.30
C ASN A 585 -23.34 -11.50 -15.29
N LEU A 586 -24.55 -10.97 -15.06
CA LEU A 586 -25.14 -9.87 -15.83
C LEU A 586 -24.33 -8.58 -15.75
N GLN A 587 -23.46 -8.41 -14.75
CA GLN A 587 -22.51 -7.29 -14.66
C GLN A 587 -21.62 -7.17 -15.91
N SER A 588 -21.41 -8.26 -16.66
CA SER A 588 -20.73 -8.23 -17.96
C SER A 588 -21.39 -7.28 -18.98
N LEU A 589 -22.67 -6.94 -18.82
CA LEU A 589 -23.37 -5.94 -19.64
C LEU A 589 -22.69 -4.56 -19.61
N PHE A 590 -21.96 -4.23 -18.54
CA PHE A 590 -21.27 -2.94 -18.43
C PHE A 590 -20.18 -2.75 -19.50
N VAL A 591 -19.64 -3.84 -20.05
CA VAL A 591 -18.66 -3.81 -21.15
C VAL A 591 -19.28 -4.05 -22.53
N PHE A 592 -20.58 -4.36 -22.62
CA PHE A 592 -21.28 -4.52 -23.89
C PHE A 592 -21.19 -3.30 -24.83
N PRO A 593 -21.34 -2.05 -24.36
CA PRO A 593 -21.16 -0.87 -25.20
C PRO A 593 -19.78 -0.78 -25.85
N ALA A 594 -18.71 -1.20 -25.16
CA ALA A 594 -17.37 -1.24 -25.71
C ALA A 594 -17.28 -2.22 -26.89
N LEU A 595 -17.89 -3.40 -26.76
CA LEU A 595 -17.94 -4.43 -27.81
C LEU A 595 -18.76 -3.95 -29.01
N MET A 596 -19.87 -3.26 -28.79
CA MET A 596 -20.66 -2.63 -29.86
C MET A 596 -19.84 -1.59 -30.64
N VAL A 597 -19.10 -0.72 -29.96
CA VAL A 597 -18.20 0.24 -30.64
C VAL A 597 -17.16 -0.48 -31.48
N LEU A 598 -16.56 -1.54 -30.96
CA LEU A 598 -15.59 -2.35 -31.72
C LEU A 598 -16.24 -3.07 -32.92
N ALA A 599 -17.50 -3.49 -32.82
CA ALA A 599 -18.24 -4.06 -33.92
C ALA A 599 -18.54 -3.00 -35.01
N LEU A 600 -18.99 -1.81 -34.62
CA LEU A 600 -19.24 -0.69 -35.53
C LEU A 600 -17.96 -0.21 -36.23
N LEU A 601 -16.81 -0.30 -35.54
CA LEU A 601 -15.48 -0.04 -36.11
C LEU A 601 -14.90 -1.25 -36.89
N LYS A 602 -15.72 -2.27 -37.19
CA LYS A 602 -15.37 -3.48 -37.95
C LYS A 602 -14.23 -4.32 -37.34
N LYS A 603 -13.98 -4.21 -36.04
CA LYS A 603 -13.03 -5.07 -35.31
C LYS A 603 -13.65 -6.39 -34.84
N ILE A 604 -14.97 -6.42 -34.69
CA ILE A 604 -15.74 -7.62 -34.35
C ILE A 604 -16.83 -7.81 -35.39
N ASN A 605 -16.95 -9.01 -35.94
CA ASN A 605 -18.06 -9.34 -36.84
C ASN A 605 -19.35 -9.53 -36.02
N LEU A 606 -20.47 -8.99 -36.48
CA LEU A 606 -21.77 -9.10 -35.82
C LEU A 606 -22.20 -10.56 -35.59
N ARG A 607 -21.81 -11.50 -36.46
CA ARG A 607 -22.11 -12.92 -36.27
C ARG A 607 -21.51 -13.50 -34.98
N HIS A 608 -20.40 -12.96 -34.50
CA HIS A 608 -19.79 -13.41 -33.26
C HIS A 608 -20.61 -13.06 -32.02
N PHE A 609 -21.59 -12.15 -32.11
CA PHE A 609 -22.50 -11.85 -30.99
C PHE A 609 -23.45 -13.01 -30.69
N LEU A 610 -23.59 -13.99 -31.60
CA LEU A 610 -24.36 -15.22 -31.37
C LEU A 610 -23.77 -16.08 -30.23
N PHE A 611 -22.49 -15.88 -29.85
CA PHE A 611 -21.93 -16.54 -28.67
C PHE A 611 -22.61 -16.12 -27.36
N ILE A 612 -23.21 -14.92 -27.29
CA ILE A 612 -23.90 -14.44 -26.09
C ILE A 612 -25.16 -15.28 -25.79
N PRO A 613 -26.16 -15.34 -26.69
CA PRO A 613 -27.35 -16.17 -26.44
C PRO A 613 -27.00 -17.66 -26.37
N LEU A 614 -26.00 -18.13 -27.13
CA LEU A 614 -25.53 -19.52 -27.05
C LEU A 614 -24.99 -19.88 -25.66
N MET A 615 -24.08 -19.09 -25.11
CA MET A 615 -23.51 -19.36 -23.77
C MET A 615 -24.56 -19.17 -22.67
N TYR A 616 -25.45 -18.19 -22.81
CA TYR A 616 -26.57 -18.04 -21.89
C TYR A 616 -27.46 -19.29 -21.88
N PHE A 617 -27.81 -19.82 -23.07
CA PHE A 617 -28.57 -21.05 -23.21
C PHE A 617 -27.86 -22.26 -22.59
N ILE A 618 -26.54 -22.41 -22.82
CA ILE A 618 -25.73 -23.46 -22.18
C ILE A 618 -25.78 -23.34 -20.65
N GLY A 619 -25.73 -22.11 -20.11
CA GLY A 619 -25.80 -21.86 -18.68
C GLY A 619 -27.09 -22.36 -18.02
N ILE A 620 -28.22 -22.18 -18.69
CA ILE A 620 -29.55 -22.58 -18.19
C ILE A 620 -29.97 -23.99 -18.60
N LEU A 621 -29.26 -24.62 -19.53
CA LEU A 621 -29.61 -25.93 -20.08
C LEU A 621 -29.81 -27.00 -18.98
N PRO A 622 -28.97 -27.10 -17.94
CA PRO A 622 -29.20 -28.05 -16.84
C PRO A 622 -30.54 -27.83 -16.13
N ALA A 623 -30.94 -26.57 -15.90
CA ALA A 623 -32.21 -26.23 -15.28
C ALA A 623 -33.41 -26.63 -16.15
N ILE A 624 -33.29 -26.46 -17.47
CA ILE A 624 -34.31 -26.88 -18.45
C ILE A 624 -34.44 -28.40 -18.46
N ILE A 625 -33.33 -29.14 -18.48
CA ILE A 625 -33.31 -30.61 -18.44
C ILE A 625 -33.94 -31.12 -17.13
N SER A 626 -33.74 -30.39 -16.03
CA SER A 626 -34.37 -30.66 -14.74
C SER A 626 -35.85 -30.28 -14.64
N GLY A 627 -36.46 -29.77 -15.71
CA GLY A 627 -37.89 -29.50 -15.79
C GLY A 627 -38.32 -28.09 -15.36
N ILE A 628 -37.38 -27.15 -15.17
CA ILE A 628 -37.72 -25.75 -14.88
C ILE A 628 -38.15 -25.05 -16.19
N PRO A 629 -39.34 -24.41 -16.26
CA PRO A 629 -39.80 -23.74 -17.47
C PRO A 629 -38.84 -22.63 -17.92
N PHE A 630 -38.55 -22.59 -19.23
CA PHE A 630 -37.69 -21.55 -19.83
C PHE A 630 -38.18 -20.13 -19.54
N SER A 631 -39.50 -19.90 -19.58
CA SER A 631 -40.09 -18.60 -19.28
C SER A 631 -39.71 -18.11 -17.88
N LYS A 632 -39.75 -19.00 -16.88
CA LYS A 632 -39.36 -18.68 -15.51
C LYS A 632 -37.87 -18.31 -15.43
N LEU A 633 -36.99 -19.10 -16.05
CA LEU A 633 -35.54 -18.85 -16.06
C LEU A 633 -35.14 -17.52 -16.71
N VAL A 634 -35.93 -17.03 -17.67
CA VAL A 634 -35.69 -15.73 -18.32
C VAL A 634 -36.32 -14.56 -17.55
N LEU A 635 -37.49 -14.76 -16.95
CA LEU A 635 -38.24 -13.69 -16.25
C LEU A 635 -37.74 -13.42 -14.82
N THR A 636 -37.18 -14.42 -14.12
CA THR A 636 -36.80 -14.30 -12.70
C THR A 636 -35.78 -13.18 -12.45
N GLU A 637 -34.76 -13.01 -13.29
CA GLU A 637 -33.75 -11.96 -13.06
C GLU A 637 -34.24 -10.55 -13.38
N ILE A 638 -35.19 -10.41 -14.31
CA ILE A 638 -35.80 -9.13 -14.64
C ILE A 638 -36.67 -8.64 -13.47
N LEU A 639 -37.34 -9.56 -12.76
CA LEU A 639 -38.22 -9.25 -11.63
C LEU A 639 -37.49 -8.94 -10.32
N LYS A 640 -36.22 -9.33 -10.16
CA LYS A 640 -35.42 -9.07 -8.94
C LYS A 640 -34.93 -7.61 -8.83
N ILE A 641 -34.77 -6.90 -9.95
CA ILE A 641 -34.20 -5.54 -9.99
C ILE A 641 -35.22 -4.47 -9.55
N THR A 642 -36.52 -4.72 -9.70
CA THR A 642 -37.58 -3.70 -9.51
C THR A 642 -38.01 -3.48 -8.06
N LYS A 643 -37.38 -4.13 -7.07
CA LYS A 643 -37.81 -4.10 -5.65
C LYS A 643 -36.74 -3.62 -4.67
N LEU A 644 -35.71 -2.92 -5.13
CA LEU A 644 -34.61 -2.48 -4.26
C LEU A 644 -34.95 -1.17 -3.52
N PRO A 645 -34.56 -1.04 -2.24
CA PRO A 645 -35.04 0.04 -1.37
C PRO A 645 -34.33 1.38 -1.57
N THR A 646 -33.18 1.43 -2.26
CA THR A 646 -32.35 2.64 -2.38
C THR A 646 -31.68 2.73 -3.75
N LEU A 647 -31.43 3.95 -4.27
CA LEU A 647 -30.77 4.20 -5.56
C LEU A 647 -29.27 3.89 -5.58
N SER A 648 -28.64 3.86 -4.41
CA SER A 648 -27.24 3.48 -4.21
C SER A 648 -27.20 2.49 -3.07
N LEU A 649 -26.63 1.30 -3.30
CA LEU A 649 -26.53 0.28 -2.26
C LEU A 649 -25.30 0.58 -1.40
N SER A 650 -24.12 0.30 -1.92
CA SER A 650 -22.86 0.41 -1.17
C SER A 650 -21.75 1.09 -1.97
N TYR A 651 -21.82 1.09 -3.30
CA TYR A 651 -20.85 1.81 -4.12
C TYR A 651 -21.18 3.31 -4.16
N PRO A 652 -20.20 4.21 -3.95
CA PRO A 652 -20.42 5.66 -3.96
C PRO A 652 -20.58 6.19 -5.39
N ASN A 653 -21.80 6.10 -5.92
CA ASN A 653 -22.19 6.64 -7.21
C ASN A 653 -22.81 8.04 -7.09
N ILE A 654 -23.35 8.59 -8.19
CA ILE A 654 -23.91 9.94 -8.23
C ILE A 654 -25.13 10.13 -7.30
N TYR A 655 -25.88 9.08 -6.99
CA TYR A 655 -27.09 9.20 -6.15
C TYR A 655 -26.76 9.51 -4.69
N GLN A 656 -25.52 9.26 -4.23
CA GLN A 656 -25.06 9.75 -2.93
C GLN A 656 -24.96 11.29 -2.86
N ILE A 657 -24.90 11.97 -4.01
CA ILE A 657 -24.91 13.43 -4.10
C ILE A 657 -26.35 13.93 -4.25
N LEU A 658 -27.16 13.25 -5.07
CA LEU A 658 -28.50 13.70 -5.46
C LEU A 658 -29.60 13.30 -4.46
N GLY A 659 -29.36 12.29 -3.62
CA GLY A 659 -30.34 11.66 -2.75
C GLY A 659 -30.51 10.18 -3.09
N THR A 660 -30.47 9.34 -2.05
CA THR A 660 -30.42 7.88 -2.20
C THR A 660 -31.75 7.18 -1.93
N ASN A 661 -32.60 7.74 -1.06
CA ASN A 661 -33.78 7.06 -0.51
C ASN A 661 -35.11 7.58 -1.07
N ASP A 662 -35.13 8.78 -1.64
CA ASP A 662 -36.36 9.40 -2.14
C ASP A 662 -36.57 9.11 -3.63
N PHE A 663 -37.82 8.94 -4.04
CA PHE A 663 -38.25 8.72 -5.43
C PHE A 663 -37.52 7.57 -6.16
N VAL A 664 -37.18 6.50 -5.44
CA VAL A 664 -36.36 5.37 -5.93
C VAL A 664 -36.92 4.79 -7.24
N GLU A 665 -38.23 4.57 -7.33
CA GLU A 665 -38.85 4.01 -8.55
C GLU A 665 -38.72 4.97 -9.76
N VAL A 666 -38.91 6.26 -9.55
CA VAL A 666 -38.88 7.27 -10.64
C VAL A 666 -37.45 7.55 -11.09
N TYR A 667 -36.53 7.72 -10.15
CA TYR A 667 -35.14 8.03 -10.45
C TYR A 667 -34.35 6.81 -10.94
N SER A 668 -34.69 5.59 -10.53
CA SER A 668 -34.01 4.40 -11.04
C SER A 668 -34.25 4.22 -12.55
N VAL A 669 -35.49 4.35 -13.01
CA VAL A 669 -35.83 4.29 -14.44
C VAL A 669 -35.16 5.44 -15.20
N SER A 670 -35.26 6.66 -14.68
CA SER A 670 -34.65 7.84 -15.31
C SER A 670 -33.12 7.73 -15.38
N GLY A 671 -32.50 7.18 -14.33
CA GLY A 671 -31.07 6.92 -14.21
C GLY A 671 -30.54 5.90 -15.22
N ILE A 672 -31.31 4.83 -15.46
CA ILE A 672 -30.99 3.85 -16.50
C ILE A 672 -31.01 4.52 -17.88
N TRP A 673 -32.05 5.29 -18.20
CA TRP A 673 -32.14 6.00 -19.48
C TRP A 673 -31.05 7.06 -19.66
N LEU A 674 -30.72 7.81 -18.60
CA LEU A 674 -29.61 8.75 -18.60
C LEU A 674 -28.29 8.04 -18.92
N THR A 675 -28.04 6.92 -18.25
CA THR A 675 -26.81 6.13 -18.46
C THR A 675 -26.74 5.62 -19.90
N LEU A 676 -27.83 5.07 -20.43
CA LEU A 676 -27.92 4.62 -21.82
C LEU A 676 -27.68 5.77 -22.79
N GLY A 677 -28.27 6.94 -22.55
CA GLY A 677 -28.06 8.14 -23.38
C GLY A 677 -26.59 8.58 -23.42
N ILE A 678 -25.93 8.64 -22.26
CA ILE A 678 -24.50 8.97 -22.15
C ILE A 678 -23.66 7.94 -22.92
N MET A 679 -23.93 6.64 -22.71
CA MET A 679 -23.22 5.56 -23.39
C MET A 679 -23.41 5.64 -24.91
N MET A 680 -24.65 5.80 -25.39
CA MET A 680 -24.95 5.94 -26.82
C MET A 680 -24.27 7.17 -27.44
N GLY A 681 -24.21 8.30 -26.72
CA GLY A 681 -23.49 9.49 -27.18
C GLY A 681 -22.01 9.23 -27.41
N ILE A 682 -21.33 8.55 -26.47
CA ILE A 682 -19.92 8.16 -26.62
C ILE A 682 -19.76 7.14 -27.74
N MET A 683 -20.64 6.13 -27.81
CA MET A 683 -20.61 5.12 -28.86
C MET A 683 -20.72 5.77 -30.24
N PHE A 684 -21.68 6.67 -30.43
CA PHE A 684 -21.89 7.43 -31.66
C PHE A 684 -20.66 8.28 -32.01
N TYR A 685 -20.14 9.05 -31.06
CA TYR A 685 -18.97 9.90 -31.27
C TYR A 685 -17.72 9.11 -31.71
N VAL A 686 -17.41 8.00 -31.01
CA VAL A 686 -16.23 7.18 -31.29
C VAL A 686 -16.39 6.42 -32.61
N SER A 687 -17.53 5.77 -32.83
CA SER A 687 -17.77 4.96 -34.03
C SER A 687 -17.93 5.81 -35.29
N GLY A 688 -18.63 6.95 -35.20
CA GLY A 688 -18.83 7.89 -36.31
C GLY A 688 -17.54 8.55 -36.79
N SER A 689 -16.55 8.70 -35.90
CA SER A 689 -15.25 9.29 -36.22
C SER A 689 -14.32 8.38 -37.03
N ARG A 690 -14.66 7.09 -37.23
CA ARG A 690 -13.84 6.10 -37.99
C ARG A 690 -12.35 6.18 -37.65
N ILE A 691 -12.00 5.71 -36.46
CA ILE A 691 -10.64 5.80 -35.90
C ILE A 691 -9.83 4.51 -36.12
N ASN A 692 -8.51 4.63 -36.13
CA ASN A 692 -7.62 3.49 -35.96
C ASN A 692 -7.63 3.03 -34.49
N VAL A 693 -8.06 1.78 -34.26
CA VAL A 693 -8.14 1.18 -32.91
C VAL A 693 -6.82 0.50 -32.56
N THR A 694 -6.09 1.05 -31.59
CA THR A 694 -4.91 0.40 -30.99
C THR A 694 -5.33 -0.50 -29.83
N LYS A 695 -4.41 -1.37 -29.38
CA LYS A 695 -4.66 -2.31 -28.28
C LYS A 695 -4.87 -1.59 -26.94
N GLU A 696 -4.17 -0.49 -26.73
CA GLU A 696 -4.30 0.38 -25.57
C GLU A 696 -5.68 1.05 -25.53
N PHE A 697 -6.18 1.47 -26.71
CA PHE A 697 -7.50 2.08 -26.81
C PHE A 697 -8.62 1.09 -26.50
N VAL A 698 -8.46 -0.20 -26.80
CA VAL A 698 -9.41 -1.25 -26.36
C VAL A 698 -9.53 -1.27 -24.84
N VAL A 699 -8.41 -1.26 -24.10
CA VAL A 699 -8.43 -1.22 -22.63
C VAL A 699 -9.10 0.07 -22.12
N GLN A 700 -8.76 1.21 -22.71
CA GLN A 700 -9.35 2.50 -22.36
C GLN A 700 -10.87 2.54 -22.61
N LEU A 701 -11.32 1.94 -23.72
CA LEU A 701 -12.72 1.87 -24.10
C LEU A 701 -13.52 1.00 -23.11
N PHE A 702 -12.97 -0.12 -22.68
CA PHE A 702 -13.60 -0.94 -21.63
C PHE A 702 -13.68 -0.15 -20.31
N LEU A 703 -12.62 0.56 -19.93
CA LEU A 703 -12.57 1.33 -18.68
C LEU A 703 -13.64 2.42 -18.63
N ILE A 704 -13.82 3.21 -19.69
CA ILE A 704 -14.77 4.33 -19.68
C ILE A 704 -16.22 3.85 -19.50
N PHE A 705 -16.61 2.77 -20.18
CA PHE A 705 -17.97 2.24 -20.07
C PHE A 705 -18.22 1.62 -18.69
N LEU A 706 -17.23 0.92 -18.14
CA LEU A 706 -17.27 0.42 -16.76
C LEU A 706 -17.44 1.55 -15.74
N LEU A 707 -16.66 2.62 -15.87
CA LEU A 707 -16.76 3.80 -14.99
C LEU A 707 -18.12 4.49 -15.11
N ILE A 708 -18.65 4.65 -16.32
CA ILE A 708 -19.98 5.23 -16.53
C ILE A 708 -21.07 4.37 -15.88
N SER A 709 -20.99 3.04 -16.05
CA SER A 709 -21.92 2.11 -15.41
C SER A 709 -21.96 2.30 -13.90
N VAL A 710 -20.81 2.22 -13.22
CA VAL A 710 -20.78 2.32 -11.75
C VAL A 710 -21.08 3.74 -11.25
N CYS A 711 -20.88 4.78 -12.07
CA CYS A 711 -21.14 6.16 -11.70
C CYS A 711 -22.62 6.56 -11.82
N PHE A 712 -23.33 6.08 -12.85
CA PHE A 712 -24.66 6.59 -13.22
C PHE A 712 -25.79 5.57 -13.10
N LEU A 713 -25.53 4.26 -13.13
CA LEU A 713 -26.60 3.29 -12.93
C LEU A 713 -27.07 3.28 -11.47
N PRO A 714 -28.38 3.12 -11.22
CA PRO A 714 -28.90 2.89 -9.88
C PRO A 714 -28.50 1.50 -9.37
N PHE A 715 -28.66 1.27 -8.06
CA PHE A 715 -28.49 -0.03 -7.41
C PHE A 715 -27.07 -0.60 -7.46
N MET A 716 -26.05 0.27 -7.47
CA MET A 716 -24.65 -0.16 -7.54
C MET A 716 -24.14 -0.70 -6.20
N LYS A 717 -23.64 -1.93 -6.21
CA LYS A 717 -22.93 -2.58 -5.10
C LYS A 717 -21.41 -2.41 -5.20
N GLU A 718 -20.72 -2.52 -4.08
CA GLU A 718 -19.26 -2.43 -3.95
C GLU A 718 -18.54 -3.42 -4.87
N SER A 719 -19.05 -4.66 -5.00
CA SER A 719 -18.42 -5.66 -5.86
C SER A 719 -18.59 -5.38 -7.35
N TYR A 720 -19.49 -4.47 -7.74
CA TYR A 720 -19.63 -4.06 -9.13
C TYR A 720 -18.44 -3.26 -9.65
N ALA A 721 -17.64 -2.69 -8.74
CA ALA A 721 -16.41 -1.99 -9.09
C ALA A 721 -15.22 -2.93 -9.32
N TYR A 722 -15.34 -4.23 -9.01
CA TYR A 722 -14.24 -5.20 -9.11
C TYR A 722 -13.56 -5.22 -10.49
N ILE A 723 -14.36 -5.28 -11.56
CA ILE A 723 -13.83 -5.26 -12.93
C ILE A 723 -13.23 -3.89 -13.26
N VAL A 724 -13.81 -2.81 -12.75
CA VAL A 724 -13.30 -1.44 -12.93
C VAL A 724 -11.88 -1.34 -12.36
N ASP A 725 -11.65 -1.86 -11.15
CA ASP A 725 -10.35 -1.85 -10.47
C ASP A 725 -9.28 -2.54 -11.33
N ILE A 726 -9.57 -3.76 -11.82
CA ILE A 726 -8.65 -4.53 -12.67
C ILE A 726 -8.33 -3.78 -13.97
N ILE A 727 -9.36 -3.28 -14.67
CA ILE A 727 -9.15 -2.57 -15.93
C ILE A 727 -8.43 -1.23 -15.71
N ALA A 728 -8.67 -0.55 -14.57
CA ALA A 728 -7.96 0.69 -14.20
C ALA A 728 -6.46 0.44 -14.00
N VAL A 729 -6.07 -0.66 -13.35
CA VAL A 729 -4.65 -1.03 -13.22
C VAL A 729 -4.05 -1.33 -14.58
N LEU A 730 -4.73 -2.11 -15.43
CA LEU A 730 -4.28 -2.36 -16.81
C LEU A 730 -4.05 -1.05 -17.58
N PHE A 731 -5.00 -0.11 -17.48
CA PHE A 731 -4.91 1.18 -18.15
C PHE A 731 -3.67 1.97 -17.73
N ALA A 732 -3.35 2.03 -16.43
CA ALA A 732 -2.16 2.73 -15.94
C ALA A 732 -0.84 2.15 -16.48
N PHE A 733 -0.76 0.84 -16.74
CA PHE A 733 0.43 0.22 -17.35
C PHE A 733 0.59 0.57 -18.84
N THR A 734 -0.52 0.89 -19.51
CA THR A 734 -0.53 1.41 -20.90
C THR A 734 -0.23 2.91 -20.97
N LYS A 735 -0.74 3.71 -20.02
CA LYS A 735 -0.51 5.16 -19.91
C LYS A 735 0.04 5.53 -18.53
N LYS A 736 1.37 5.59 -18.43
CA LYS A 736 2.09 5.81 -17.16
C LYS A 736 1.75 7.14 -16.48
N GLU A 737 1.39 8.17 -17.25
CA GLU A 737 0.99 9.48 -16.76
C GLU A 737 -0.36 9.46 -16.02
N LYS A 738 -1.13 8.38 -16.19
CA LYS A 738 -2.44 8.15 -15.55
C LYS A 738 -2.38 7.16 -14.39
N PHE A 739 -1.21 6.97 -13.77
CA PHE A 739 -1.05 6.05 -12.64
C PHE A 739 -1.96 6.36 -11.43
N TYR A 740 -2.44 7.61 -11.29
CA TYR A 740 -3.34 8.02 -10.22
C TYR A 740 -4.75 7.43 -10.37
N ILE A 741 -5.15 7.00 -11.58
CA ILE A 741 -6.50 6.48 -11.84
C ILE A 741 -6.79 5.20 -11.06
N PRO A 742 -5.97 4.13 -11.14
CA PRO A 742 -6.20 2.96 -10.30
C PRO A 742 -6.08 3.26 -8.81
N ILE A 743 -5.24 4.22 -8.39
CA ILE A 743 -5.13 4.59 -6.97
C ILE A 743 -6.45 5.17 -6.48
N LEU A 744 -7.02 6.14 -7.20
CA LEU A 744 -8.32 6.74 -6.85
C LEU A 744 -9.45 5.73 -6.95
N GLN A 745 -9.46 4.89 -7.99
CA GLN A 745 -10.50 3.88 -8.19
C GLN A 745 -10.49 2.82 -7.08
N ILE A 746 -9.32 2.23 -6.78
CA ILE A 746 -9.19 1.25 -5.70
C ILE A 746 -9.50 1.90 -4.35
N PHE A 747 -9.15 3.18 -4.15
CA PHE A 747 -9.52 3.93 -2.97
C PHE A 747 -11.04 4.01 -2.79
N ILE A 748 -11.77 4.39 -3.85
CA ILE A 748 -13.24 4.43 -3.86
C ILE A 748 -13.83 3.05 -3.57
N SER A 749 -13.38 2.03 -4.30
CA SER A 749 -13.90 0.66 -4.19
C SER A 749 -13.62 0.07 -2.81
N PHE A 750 -12.40 0.23 -2.29
CA PHE A 750 -12.03 -0.29 -0.97
C PHE A 750 -12.80 0.41 0.15
N SER A 751 -13.05 1.72 0.07
CA SER A 751 -13.96 2.41 0.99
C SER A 751 -15.38 1.86 0.93
N ALA A 752 -15.89 1.52 -0.27
CA ALA A 752 -17.21 0.89 -0.40
C ALA A 752 -17.26 -0.49 0.27
N TYR A 753 -16.19 -1.29 0.16
CA TYR A 753 -16.04 -2.55 0.89
C TYR A 753 -15.98 -2.33 2.40
N SER A 754 -15.22 -1.34 2.87
CA SER A 754 -15.15 -0.99 4.29
C SER A 754 -16.51 -0.62 4.85
N LEU A 755 -17.34 0.14 4.14
CA LEU A 755 -18.69 0.46 4.61
C LEU A 755 -19.56 -0.79 4.82
N VAL A 756 -19.44 -1.78 3.92
CA VAL A 756 -20.22 -3.03 4.01
C VAL A 756 -19.69 -3.95 5.10
N LEU A 757 -18.37 -4.03 5.26
CA LEU A 757 -17.75 -4.95 6.20
C LEU A 757 -17.71 -4.37 7.61
N ALA A 758 -17.25 -3.12 7.74
CA ALA A 758 -16.97 -2.45 9.00
C ALA A 758 -18.13 -1.56 9.50
N GLU A 759 -19.20 -1.40 8.72
CA GLU A 759 -20.36 -0.53 9.00
C GLU A 759 -20.04 0.98 9.15
N TYR A 760 -18.78 1.38 9.06
CA TYR A 760 -18.36 2.77 9.06
C TYR A 760 -17.16 3.03 8.15
N ILE A 761 -17.01 4.28 7.73
CA ILE A 761 -15.83 4.80 7.05
C ILE A 761 -15.52 6.20 7.60
N ASN A 762 -14.24 6.52 7.73
CA ASN A 762 -13.83 7.82 8.31
C ASN A 762 -13.92 8.97 7.31
N VAL A 763 -13.82 8.67 6.01
CA VAL A 763 -13.95 9.66 4.93
C VAL A 763 -15.42 9.75 4.48
N PRO A 764 -16.02 10.95 4.41
CA PRO A 764 -17.41 11.09 3.98
C PRO A 764 -17.66 10.50 2.58
N ILE A 765 -18.69 9.66 2.45
CA ILE A 765 -18.99 8.90 1.21
C ILE A 765 -19.15 9.78 -0.03
N ILE A 766 -19.67 10.99 0.16
CA ILE A 766 -19.88 11.97 -0.91
C ILE A 766 -18.56 12.37 -1.60
N VAL A 767 -17.43 12.36 -0.88
CA VAL A 767 -16.10 12.63 -1.45
C VAL A 767 -15.74 11.57 -2.48
N HIS A 768 -16.06 10.30 -2.21
CA HIS A 768 -15.81 9.21 -3.14
C HIS A 768 -16.66 9.34 -4.41
N SER A 769 -17.92 9.77 -4.30
CA SER A 769 -18.78 10.01 -5.47
C SER A 769 -18.24 11.11 -6.40
N PHE A 770 -17.70 12.20 -5.84
CA PHE A 770 -17.02 13.23 -6.64
C PHE A 770 -15.76 12.70 -7.33
N LEU A 771 -14.98 11.82 -6.65
CA LEU A 771 -13.83 11.16 -7.26
C LEU A 771 -14.26 10.23 -8.41
N THR A 772 -15.35 9.47 -8.26
CA THR A 772 -15.92 8.63 -9.33
C THR A 772 -16.26 9.48 -10.57
N ILE A 773 -16.92 10.62 -10.37
CA ILE A 773 -17.26 11.56 -11.46
C ILE A 773 -15.99 12.11 -12.13
N TYR A 774 -14.98 12.49 -11.32
CA TYR A 774 -13.70 12.97 -11.84
C TYR A 774 -13.02 11.92 -12.72
N LEU A 775 -13.04 10.64 -12.34
CA LEU A 775 -12.47 9.55 -13.14
C LEU A 775 -13.17 9.38 -14.48
N VAL A 776 -14.51 9.44 -14.50
CA VAL A 776 -15.30 9.41 -15.75
C VAL A 776 -14.89 10.56 -16.66
N PHE A 777 -14.83 11.78 -16.12
CA PHE A 777 -14.48 12.98 -16.89
C PHE A 777 -13.06 12.91 -17.46
N ASP A 778 -12.07 12.53 -16.64
CA ASP A 778 -10.66 12.48 -17.04
C ASP A 778 -10.40 11.42 -18.11
N ILE A 779 -10.97 10.21 -17.95
CA ILE A 779 -10.89 9.17 -18.98
C ILE A 779 -11.65 9.59 -20.25
N GLY A 780 -12.84 10.18 -20.11
CA GLY A 780 -13.64 10.69 -21.23
C GLY A 780 -12.89 11.72 -22.07
N LYS A 781 -12.19 12.66 -21.41
CA LYS A 781 -11.31 13.64 -22.07
C LYS A 781 -10.20 12.96 -22.87
N ASP A 782 -9.61 11.91 -22.31
CA ASP A 782 -8.60 11.12 -23.00
C ASP A 782 -9.16 10.31 -24.17
N VAL A 783 -10.40 9.84 -24.11
CA VAL A 783 -11.09 9.20 -25.24
C VAL A 783 -11.27 10.22 -26.36
N CYS A 784 -11.76 11.42 -26.05
CA CYS A 784 -11.92 12.52 -27.02
C CYS A 784 -10.58 12.90 -27.68
N ARG A 785 -9.50 13.01 -26.90
CA ARG A 785 -8.15 13.28 -27.43
C ARG A 785 -7.66 12.17 -28.35
N TYR A 786 -7.88 10.90 -27.96
CA TYR A 786 -7.50 9.77 -28.79
C TYR A 786 -8.25 9.78 -30.12
N VAL A 787 -9.58 10.01 -30.09
CA VAL A 787 -10.42 10.07 -31.29
C VAL A 787 -9.90 11.15 -32.23
N LYS A 788 -9.72 12.39 -31.76
CA LYS A 788 -9.19 13.50 -32.57
C LYS A 788 -7.84 13.18 -33.22
N LYS A 789 -6.94 12.49 -32.51
CA LYS A 789 -5.59 12.16 -33.01
C LYS A 789 -5.57 11.01 -34.02
N ASN A 790 -6.51 10.07 -33.93
CA ASN A 790 -6.50 8.83 -34.70
C ASN A 790 -7.66 8.70 -35.70
N GLN A 791 -8.33 9.82 -36.00
CA GLN A 791 -9.29 9.89 -37.09
C GLN A 791 -8.60 9.54 -38.41
N ILE A 792 -9.20 8.61 -39.16
CA ILE A 792 -8.72 8.28 -40.49
C ILE A 792 -9.11 9.46 -41.39
N SER A 793 -8.14 10.31 -41.73
CA SER A 793 -8.36 11.43 -42.64
C SER A 793 -8.83 10.89 -43.99
N LYS A 794 -10.02 11.31 -44.44
CA LYS A 794 -10.37 11.31 -45.87
C LYS A 794 -9.53 12.38 -46.57
N LEU A 795 -8.25 12.09 -46.78
CA LEU A 795 -7.38 12.79 -47.72
C LEU A 795 -6.83 11.77 -48.71
N VAL A 796 -7.74 11.09 -49.41
CA VAL A 796 -7.61 10.87 -50.84
C VAL A 796 -9.00 11.11 -51.43
N THR A 797 -9.01 12.11 -52.29
CA THR A 797 -10.08 12.70 -53.06
C THR A 797 -10.92 11.68 -53.81
N SER A 798 -12.21 12.00 -53.89
CA SER A 798 -13.02 11.80 -55.08
C SER A 798 -12.22 12.04 -56.36
N GLN A 799 -11.99 10.98 -57.12
CA GLN A 799 -12.05 10.98 -58.59
C GLN A 799 -12.57 9.61 -59.02
#